data_AF-A0A8I2D7J6-F1
#
_entry.id   AF-A0A8I2D7J6-F1
#
_cell.length_a   1.000
_cell.length_b   1.000
_cell.length_c   1.000
_cell.angle_alpha   90.00
_cell.angle_beta   90.00
_cell.angle_gamma   90.00
#
_symmetry.space_group_name_H-M   'P 1'
#
loop_
_entity.id
_entity.type
_entity.pdbx_description
1 polymer ?
#
loop_
_entity_poly.entity_id
_entity_poly.type
_entity_poly.pdbx_seq_one_letter_code
_entity_poly.pdbx_strand_id
1 'polypeptide(L)'
;MKRLSLLFTVLICSLYGFAQILSLKQVQKVAQTWFQQRLPSDFPEFSIKETLPVINEGDTLFYAVNFYPKGFVMISASKKLHPIPAYSFESWYTSENQPENAKAWIEQYIHQAVYAHRTSSIPNQEAARQWERLLDLEQGSKIKFSGKSVEPLTCADWNQDWPYNEMCPVDPAGPGGHCYAGCVSTAIGLIMYYYRWPDTGVGYYSYTQSPYGLLEADFGNTHYAWEKMTNSINESDSAIAQLLYHIGVSCDLVYGPYGSGMYNHKAANAFRTHFKYSPETQYVYRDSTTMDWDSLLTTHLDRKMPLYYAGWSVPDINGHAFVCDGYQGTGYYHFNFGWGGSFNGYYYTNNLTPGGSNFNLAQEIIINCHPDTVDYIYPNPSNEPENLTFKMGSIDDGSGPRYPHAVMSKQWLISPQNQIDSISSITINFHRFDLDPGQAFLYIYDGPTSNDSLLGSFSGNVLPPSLTSSSNQVYIEFLSPPQSSHDGFFATYSSTQPIWCSGTTTYTEPYGTISDGSGKFWYRNRSICLYKIIPPNAQQVAIYFTKFLTEADHDKVKIFDYSSGQLLAEYSGHYDPNSPPPPVLSPSGKMYITFNSNNTIRDDGWEGYYESYFVGQKDELEHHVRIFPNPAQNIIWIELLAELHPTRLTILNAIGQIVSEVILTNNEQPIEISVKNLQNGFYILNIQCDDQQFTGKILKY
;
A
#
# COMPACT_ATOMS: atom_id res chain seq x y z
N MET A 1 -30.97 -83.46 -14.24
CA MET A 1 -29.53 -83.64 -13.96
C MET A 1 -28.72 -82.87 -15.01
N LYS A 2 -27.64 -82.21 -14.53
CA LYS A 2 -26.59 -81.49 -15.26
C LYS A 2 -26.91 -80.06 -15.73
N ARG A 3 -26.14 -79.15 -15.15
CA ARG A 3 -26.16 -77.68 -15.22
C ARG A 3 -25.43 -77.19 -16.47
N LEU A 4 -25.94 -76.09 -17.01
CA LEU A 4 -25.38 -75.29 -18.10
C LEU A 4 -24.30 -74.36 -17.55
N SER A 5 -23.17 -74.27 -18.25
CA SER A 5 -22.10 -73.30 -18.00
C SER A 5 -22.30 -72.07 -18.89
N LEU A 6 -22.26 -70.86 -18.33
CA LEU A 6 -21.96 -69.65 -19.09
C LEU A 6 -21.15 -68.66 -18.22
N LEU A 7 -20.11 -68.09 -18.84
CA LEU A 7 -19.10 -67.22 -18.26
C LEU A 7 -19.69 -65.90 -17.70
N PHE A 8 -19.07 -65.41 -16.62
CA PHE A 8 -19.12 -63.99 -16.22
C PHE A 8 -17.69 -63.49 -16.00
N THR A 9 -17.26 -62.56 -16.86
CA THR A 9 -16.00 -61.82 -16.74
C THR A 9 -16.21 -60.71 -15.71
N VAL A 10 -15.56 -60.81 -14.55
CA VAL A 10 -15.58 -59.78 -13.50
C VAL A 10 -14.50 -58.75 -13.79
N LEU A 11 -14.93 -57.50 -13.95
CA LEU A 11 -14.12 -56.29 -14.02
C LEU A 11 -13.39 -56.11 -12.68
N ILE A 12 -12.06 -56.28 -12.66
CA ILE A 12 -11.23 -55.99 -11.48
C ILE A 12 -11.04 -54.47 -11.41
N CYS A 13 -11.86 -53.78 -10.62
CA CYS A 13 -11.53 -52.44 -10.13
C CYS A 13 -10.42 -52.58 -9.09
N SER A 14 -9.21 -52.14 -9.42
CA SER A 14 -8.12 -51.93 -8.46
C SER A 14 -8.49 -50.77 -7.53
N LEU A 15 -8.93 -51.08 -6.32
CA LEU A 15 -8.98 -50.14 -5.20
C LEU A 15 -7.54 -49.85 -4.76
N TYR A 16 -7.02 -48.67 -5.13
CA TYR A 16 -5.84 -48.10 -4.49
C TYR A 16 -6.24 -47.60 -3.10
N GLY A 17 -6.02 -48.42 -2.07
CA GLY A 17 -6.24 -48.04 -0.67
C GLY A 17 -5.22 -47.00 -0.22
N PHE A 18 -5.72 -45.88 0.31
CA PHE A 18 -4.96 -44.75 0.85
C PHE A 18 -4.04 -45.11 2.02
N ALA A 19 -2.94 -44.37 2.15
CA ALA A 19 -2.05 -44.37 3.32
C ALA A 19 -2.81 -44.02 4.61
N GLN A 20 -2.35 -44.55 5.74
CA GLN A 20 -2.96 -44.39 7.06
C GLN A 20 -3.11 -42.90 7.46
N ILE A 21 -4.35 -42.39 7.42
CA ILE A 21 -4.73 -41.04 7.86
C ILE A 21 -4.55 -40.92 9.38
N LEU A 22 -3.95 -39.83 9.87
CA LEU A 22 -3.85 -39.56 11.31
C LEU A 22 -5.23 -39.44 11.96
N SER A 23 -5.38 -39.95 13.18
CA SER A 23 -6.61 -39.72 13.95
C SER A 23 -6.71 -38.25 14.37
N LEU A 24 -7.92 -37.70 14.44
CA LEU A 24 -8.16 -36.34 14.94
C LEU A 24 -7.54 -36.10 16.33
N LYS A 25 -7.54 -37.12 17.19
CA LYS A 25 -6.88 -37.06 18.50
C LYS A 25 -5.37 -36.87 18.40
N GLN A 26 -4.70 -37.51 17.43
CA GLN A 26 -3.28 -37.30 17.17
C GLN A 26 -3.02 -35.92 16.59
N VAL A 27 -3.84 -35.46 15.64
CA VAL A 27 -3.76 -34.12 15.05
C VAL A 27 -3.85 -33.04 16.15
N GLN A 28 -4.88 -33.12 16.99
CA GLN A 28 -5.09 -32.18 18.09
C GLN A 28 -3.97 -32.24 19.12
N LYS A 29 -3.49 -33.44 19.48
CA LYS A 29 -2.34 -33.62 20.39
C LYS A 29 -1.08 -32.97 19.81
N VAL A 30 -0.76 -33.25 18.55
CA VAL A 30 0.43 -32.69 17.88
C VAL A 30 0.31 -31.17 17.80
N ALA A 31 -0.84 -30.65 17.36
CA ALA A 31 -1.08 -29.21 17.28
C ALA A 31 -0.97 -28.51 18.64
N GLN A 32 -1.61 -29.04 19.68
CA GLN A 32 -1.51 -28.48 21.04
C GLN A 32 -0.09 -28.49 21.57
N THR A 33 0.61 -29.62 21.44
CA THR A 33 2.01 -29.73 21.88
C THR A 33 2.88 -28.75 21.13
N TRP A 34 2.70 -28.65 19.81
CA TRP A 34 3.47 -27.75 18.96
C TRP A 34 3.21 -26.27 19.31
N PHE A 35 1.93 -25.90 19.50
CA PHE A 35 1.49 -24.54 19.80
C PHE A 35 1.97 -24.11 21.20
N GLN A 36 1.77 -24.95 22.22
CA GLN A 36 2.23 -24.74 23.59
C GLN A 36 3.74 -24.50 23.68
N GLN A 37 4.52 -25.18 22.84
CA GLN A 37 5.98 -25.10 22.83
C GLN A 37 6.52 -23.77 22.27
N ARG A 38 5.72 -23.02 21.52
CA ARG A 38 6.15 -21.82 20.78
C ARG A 38 5.32 -20.58 21.08
N LEU A 39 4.48 -20.63 22.10
CA LEU A 39 3.74 -19.47 22.56
C LEU A 39 4.69 -18.31 22.91
N PRO A 40 4.37 -17.08 22.48
CA PRO A 40 4.94 -15.87 23.05
C PRO A 40 4.77 -15.85 24.58
N SER A 41 5.71 -15.20 25.28
CA SER A 41 5.78 -15.14 26.76
C SER A 41 4.51 -14.57 27.41
N ASP A 42 3.80 -13.77 26.65
CA ASP A 42 2.66 -12.92 26.96
C ASP A 42 1.36 -13.43 26.30
N PHE A 43 1.39 -14.64 25.73
CA PHE A 43 0.21 -15.26 25.14
C PHE A 43 -0.77 -15.74 26.24
N PRO A 44 -2.07 -15.40 26.15
CA PRO A 44 -3.06 -15.78 27.15
C PRO A 44 -3.29 -17.29 27.19
N GLU A 45 -3.93 -17.79 28.25
CA GLU A 45 -4.38 -19.19 28.29
C GLU A 45 -5.18 -19.55 27.02
N PHE A 46 -4.86 -20.69 26.43
CA PHE A 46 -5.43 -21.11 25.16
C PHE A 46 -6.12 -22.46 25.26
N SER A 47 -7.08 -22.67 24.36
CA SER A 47 -7.77 -23.95 24.17
C SER A 47 -8.00 -24.18 22.68
N ILE A 48 -8.19 -25.45 22.26
CA ILE A 48 -8.60 -25.71 20.87
C ILE A 48 -9.98 -25.10 20.68
N LYS A 49 -10.10 -24.20 19.71
CA LYS A 49 -11.37 -23.64 19.24
C LYS A 49 -12.07 -24.63 18.32
N GLU A 50 -11.38 -25.09 17.28
CA GLU A 50 -11.93 -25.97 16.25
C GLU A 50 -10.81 -26.68 15.47
N THR A 51 -11.17 -27.72 14.73
CA THR A 51 -10.25 -28.43 13.82
C THR A 51 -10.93 -28.55 12.47
N LEU A 52 -10.37 -27.89 11.46
CA LEU A 52 -10.91 -27.79 10.11
C LEU A 52 -10.09 -28.67 9.14
N PRO A 53 -10.71 -29.62 8.42
CA PRO A 53 -10.00 -30.38 7.40
C PRO A 53 -9.78 -29.52 6.14
N VAL A 54 -8.60 -29.64 5.53
CA VAL A 54 -8.29 -29.09 4.21
C VAL A 54 -8.38 -30.24 3.22
N ILE A 55 -9.38 -30.19 2.34
CA ILE A 55 -9.77 -31.29 1.44
C ILE A 55 -9.52 -30.88 0.00
N ASN A 56 -8.97 -31.79 -0.81
CA ASN A 56 -8.89 -31.65 -2.27
C ASN A 56 -9.28 -32.96 -2.96
N GLU A 57 -10.07 -32.89 -4.03
CA GLU A 57 -10.57 -34.06 -4.79
C GLU A 57 -11.22 -35.17 -3.92
N GLY A 58 -11.70 -34.84 -2.71
CA GLY A 58 -12.28 -35.79 -1.75
C GLY A 58 -11.30 -36.32 -0.70
N ASP A 59 -10.00 -36.01 -0.82
CA ASP A 59 -8.95 -36.44 0.11
C ASP A 59 -8.63 -35.35 1.14
N THR A 60 -8.53 -35.73 2.42
CA THR A 60 -8.04 -34.82 3.47
C THR A 60 -6.53 -34.78 3.43
N LEU A 61 -5.98 -33.61 3.10
CA LEU A 61 -4.53 -33.40 2.93
C LEU A 61 -3.90 -32.82 4.19
N PHE A 62 -4.61 -31.91 4.86
CA PHE A 62 -4.19 -31.25 6.08
C PHE A 62 -5.35 -31.08 7.06
N TYR A 63 -5.02 -30.78 8.32
CA TYR A 63 -5.95 -30.34 9.34
C TYR A 63 -5.46 -29.03 9.95
N ALA A 64 -6.26 -27.97 9.87
CA ALA A 64 -6.00 -26.72 10.58
C ALA A 64 -6.66 -26.76 11.96
N VAL A 65 -5.86 -26.69 13.03
CA VAL A 65 -6.34 -26.62 14.42
C VAL A 65 -6.27 -25.17 14.88
N ASN A 66 -7.42 -24.53 15.08
CA ASN A 66 -7.54 -23.16 15.59
C ASN A 66 -7.53 -23.16 17.11
N PHE A 67 -6.95 -22.12 17.72
CA PHE A 67 -6.85 -21.93 19.15
C PHE A 67 -7.56 -20.65 19.61
N TYR A 68 -8.28 -20.68 20.72
CA TYR A 68 -8.79 -19.47 21.39
C TYR A 68 -7.67 -18.87 22.26
N PRO A 69 -7.50 -17.53 22.35
CA PRO A 69 -8.31 -16.49 21.68
C PRO A 69 -7.93 -16.22 20.23
N LYS A 70 -6.72 -16.62 19.79
CA LYS A 70 -6.24 -16.47 18.41
C LYS A 70 -5.17 -17.53 18.11
N GLY A 71 -4.82 -17.68 16.84
CA GLY A 71 -3.78 -18.59 16.37
C GLY A 71 -4.30 -19.92 15.81
N PHE A 72 -3.48 -20.55 14.98
CA PHE A 72 -3.74 -21.87 14.40
C PHE A 72 -2.45 -22.66 14.18
N VAL A 73 -2.57 -23.98 14.06
CA VAL A 73 -1.50 -24.87 13.57
C VAL A 73 -2.09 -25.80 12.52
N MET A 74 -1.50 -25.82 11.33
CA MET A 74 -1.85 -26.73 10.25
C MET A 74 -0.99 -27.99 10.33
N ILE A 75 -1.62 -29.16 10.22
CA ILE A 75 -1.03 -30.47 10.39
C ILE A 75 -1.21 -31.30 9.12
N SER A 76 -0.15 -31.90 8.59
CA SER A 76 -0.27 -32.83 7.45
C SER A 76 -1.03 -34.09 7.83
N ALA A 77 -1.98 -34.53 6.99
CA ALA A 77 -2.79 -35.74 7.23
C ALA A 77 -2.00 -37.05 7.00
N SER A 78 -0.86 -36.96 6.28
CA SER A 78 -0.01 -38.09 5.92
C SER A 78 1.36 -38.01 6.60
N LYS A 79 1.82 -39.12 7.20
CA LYS A 79 3.16 -39.25 7.79
C LYS A 79 4.31 -39.20 6.78
N LYS A 80 4.01 -39.25 5.49
CA LYS A 80 5.01 -39.10 4.42
C LYS A 80 5.42 -37.64 4.20
N LEU A 81 4.58 -36.70 4.63
CA LEU A 81 4.80 -35.26 4.53
C LEU A 81 5.35 -34.71 5.84
N HIS A 82 5.95 -33.52 5.81
CA HIS A 82 6.34 -32.83 7.04
C HIS A 82 5.13 -32.55 7.93
N PRO A 83 5.24 -32.68 9.26
CA PRO A 83 4.09 -32.67 10.15
C PRO A 83 3.36 -31.34 10.23
N ILE A 84 4.07 -30.22 10.16
CA ILE A 84 3.54 -28.88 10.42
C ILE A 84 3.85 -27.96 9.24
N PRO A 85 2.99 -27.88 8.20
CA PRO A 85 3.20 -26.98 7.06
C PRO A 85 3.05 -25.49 7.39
N ALA A 86 2.25 -25.13 8.40
CA ALA A 86 2.11 -23.74 8.86
C ALA A 86 1.52 -23.61 10.25
N TYR A 87 1.65 -22.41 10.80
CA TYR A 87 1.00 -21.96 12.01
C TYR A 87 0.91 -20.42 12.01
N SER A 88 0.10 -19.89 12.92
CA SER A 88 0.10 -18.46 13.30
C SER A 88 -0.26 -18.34 14.77
N PHE A 89 0.26 -17.34 15.47
CA PHE A 89 -0.21 -16.95 16.81
C PHE A 89 -1.22 -15.81 16.76
N GLU A 90 -1.43 -15.19 15.60
CA GLU A 90 -2.09 -13.89 15.51
C GLU A 90 -3.53 -13.98 15.02
N SER A 91 -3.86 -15.01 14.23
CA SER A 91 -5.18 -15.15 13.62
C SER A 91 -5.62 -16.61 13.58
N TRP A 92 -6.93 -16.83 13.42
CA TRP A 92 -7.47 -18.15 13.11
C TRP A 92 -7.33 -18.46 11.63
N TYR A 93 -7.19 -19.73 11.31
CA TYR A 93 -7.42 -20.22 9.98
C TYR A 93 -8.92 -20.22 9.67
N THR A 94 -9.33 -19.65 8.54
CA THR A 94 -10.69 -19.75 8.00
C THR A 94 -10.63 -20.28 6.58
N SER A 95 -11.51 -21.19 6.16
CA SER A 95 -11.57 -21.64 4.74
C SER A 95 -12.22 -20.61 3.81
N GLU A 96 -12.91 -19.61 4.39
CA GLU A 96 -13.65 -18.57 3.68
C GLU A 96 -13.01 -17.20 3.93
N ASN A 97 -13.13 -16.28 2.96
CA ASN A 97 -12.61 -14.91 3.01
C ASN A 97 -11.11 -14.78 3.32
N GLN A 98 -10.33 -15.78 2.93
CA GLN A 98 -8.87 -15.70 2.98
C GLN A 98 -8.37 -14.61 2.01
N PRO A 99 -7.35 -13.83 2.40
CA PRO A 99 -6.56 -13.03 1.48
C PRO A 99 -6.06 -13.89 0.30
N GLU A 100 -6.05 -13.34 -0.91
CA GLU A 100 -5.77 -14.12 -2.14
C GLU A 100 -4.38 -14.78 -2.12
N ASN A 101 -3.41 -14.13 -1.47
CA ASN A 101 -2.07 -14.69 -1.21
C ASN A 101 -2.09 -15.89 -0.26
N ALA A 102 -2.98 -15.92 0.75
CA ALA A 102 -3.14 -17.06 1.64
C ALA A 102 -3.84 -18.24 0.96
N LYS A 103 -4.81 -17.99 0.07
CA LYS A 103 -5.45 -19.04 -0.74
C LYS A 103 -4.45 -19.70 -1.69
N ALA A 104 -3.70 -18.88 -2.44
CA ALA A 104 -2.65 -19.37 -3.32
C ALA A 104 -1.61 -20.20 -2.53
N TRP A 105 -1.24 -19.77 -1.33
CA TRP A 105 -0.34 -20.51 -0.45
C TRP A 105 -0.89 -21.91 -0.05
N ILE A 106 -2.16 -22.02 0.36
CA ILE A 106 -2.80 -23.30 0.74
C ILE A 106 -2.98 -24.21 -0.48
N GLU A 107 -3.39 -23.66 -1.62
CA GLU A 107 -3.55 -24.39 -2.87
C GLU A 107 -2.22 -25.04 -3.31
N GLN A 108 -1.09 -24.38 -3.08
CA GLN A 108 0.22 -24.96 -3.38
C GLN A 108 0.61 -26.12 -2.44
N TYR A 109 0.30 -26.04 -1.15
CA TYR A 109 0.48 -27.18 -0.23
C TYR A 109 -0.42 -28.36 -0.61
N ILE A 110 -1.64 -28.06 -1.06
CA ILE A 110 -2.56 -29.06 -1.63
C ILE A 110 -1.90 -29.74 -2.85
N HIS A 111 -1.31 -28.99 -3.78
CA HIS A 111 -0.60 -29.55 -4.93
C HIS A 111 0.59 -30.45 -4.54
N GLN A 112 1.40 -30.04 -3.55
CA GLN A 112 2.52 -30.85 -3.04
C GLN A 112 2.05 -32.17 -2.41
N ALA A 113 0.99 -32.12 -1.61
CA ALA A 113 0.42 -33.32 -0.98
C ALA A 113 -0.14 -34.30 -2.03
N VAL A 114 -0.80 -33.78 -3.06
CA VAL A 114 -1.27 -34.56 -4.21
C VAL A 114 -0.09 -35.17 -5.00
N TYR A 115 0.98 -34.41 -5.25
CA TYR A 115 2.17 -34.90 -5.94
C TYR A 115 2.92 -36.00 -5.17
N ALA A 116 3.12 -35.81 -3.86
CA ALA A 116 3.72 -36.80 -2.97
C ALA A 116 2.87 -38.07 -2.83
N HIS A 117 1.56 -37.98 -3.10
CA HIS A 117 0.67 -39.13 -3.18
C HIS A 117 0.80 -39.86 -4.52
N ARG A 118 0.88 -39.13 -5.64
CA ARG A 118 0.93 -39.68 -7.01
C ARG A 118 2.30 -40.29 -7.37
N THR A 119 3.38 -39.78 -6.77
CA THR A 119 4.73 -40.34 -6.94
C THR A 119 5.04 -41.31 -5.80
N SER A 120 5.54 -42.52 -6.12
CA SER A 120 6.02 -43.47 -5.10
C SER A 120 7.38 -43.03 -4.54
N SER A 121 7.44 -41.85 -3.92
CA SER A 121 8.67 -41.33 -3.33
C SER A 121 9.02 -42.06 -2.03
N ILE A 122 10.32 -42.29 -1.84
CA ILE A 122 10.91 -42.91 -0.66
C ILE A 122 10.57 -42.04 0.56
N PRO A 123 10.17 -42.62 1.71
CA PRO A 123 9.87 -41.85 2.92
C PRO A 123 11.04 -40.93 3.28
N ASN A 124 10.76 -39.63 3.45
CA ASN A 124 11.72 -38.69 4.01
C ASN A 124 12.04 -39.15 5.44
N GLN A 125 13.26 -39.67 5.67
CA GLN A 125 13.70 -40.15 6.98
C GLN A 125 13.58 -39.08 8.07
N GLU A 126 13.69 -37.81 7.69
CA GLU A 126 13.55 -36.68 8.61
C GLU A 126 12.09 -36.38 8.93
N ALA A 127 11.18 -36.47 7.95
CA ALA A 127 9.75 -36.37 8.22
C ALA A 127 9.30 -37.49 9.18
N ALA A 128 9.80 -38.72 9.00
CA ALA A 128 9.54 -39.83 9.90
C ALA A 128 10.01 -39.54 11.34
N ARG A 129 11.24 -39.02 11.53
CA ARG A 129 11.77 -38.61 12.84
C ARG A 129 10.96 -37.48 13.48
N GLN A 130 10.54 -36.50 12.69
CA GLN A 130 9.70 -35.40 13.18
C GLN A 130 8.32 -35.89 13.62
N TRP A 131 7.73 -36.82 12.87
CA TRP A 131 6.48 -37.48 13.27
C TRP A 131 6.64 -38.32 14.53
N GLU A 132 7.70 -39.12 14.65
CA GLU A 132 8.01 -39.88 15.87
C GLU A 132 8.12 -38.92 17.06
N ARG A 133 8.93 -37.86 16.94
CA ARG A 133 9.09 -36.84 17.98
C ARG A 133 7.75 -36.21 18.38
N LEU A 134 6.95 -35.74 17.42
CA LEU A 134 5.71 -35.02 17.73
C LEU A 134 4.60 -35.92 18.27
N LEU A 135 4.57 -37.19 17.87
CA LEU A 135 3.58 -38.16 18.33
C LEU A 135 3.93 -38.71 19.73
N ASP A 136 5.22 -38.89 20.03
CA ASP A 136 5.71 -39.46 21.29
C ASP A 136 5.89 -38.43 22.42
N LEU A 137 5.85 -37.13 22.12
CA LEU A 137 5.87 -36.09 23.15
C LEU A 137 4.67 -36.22 24.11
N GLU A 138 4.92 -36.21 25.42
CA GLU A 138 3.89 -36.10 26.44
C GLU A 138 3.31 -34.67 26.47
N GLN A 139 2.00 -34.58 26.71
CA GLN A 139 1.29 -33.31 26.80
C GLN A 139 1.84 -32.52 28.01
N GLY A 140 2.48 -31.38 27.78
CA GLY A 140 3.14 -30.58 28.82
C GLY A 140 4.67 -30.74 28.91
N SER A 141 5.29 -31.59 28.08
CA SER A 141 6.75 -31.61 27.93
C SER A 141 7.25 -30.32 27.27
N LYS A 142 7.67 -29.35 28.09
CA LYS A 142 8.46 -28.20 27.64
C LYS A 142 9.84 -28.70 27.22
N ILE A 143 10.03 -29.01 25.94
CA ILE A 143 11.36 -28.81 25.38
C ILE A 143 11.52 -27.29 25.32
N LYS A 144 12.25 -26.70 26.28
CA LYS A 144 12.81 -25.36 26.07
C LYS A 144 13.59 -25.45 24.76
N PHE A 145 13.24 -24.66 23.76
CA PHE A 145 14.24 -24.25 22.78
C PHE A 145 15.24 -23.40 23.56
N SER A 146 16.21 -24.06 24.23
CA SER A 146 17.39 -23.40 24.74
C SER A 146 18.27 -23.14 23.52
N GLY A 147 18.14 -21.96 22.95
CA GLY A 147 18.93 -21.52 21.82
C GLY A 147 18.72 -20.02 21.63
N LYS A 148 19.76 -19.33 21.17
CA LYS A 148 19.63 -17.96 20.70
C LYS A 148 18.59 -17.90 19.56
N SER A 149 18.00 -16.74 19.36
CA SER A 149 17.15 -16.44 18.22
C SER A 149 17.41 -15.01 17.78
N VAL A 150 17.20 -14.75 16.49
CA VAL A 150 17.22 -13.41 15.91
C VAL A 150 15.91 -13.27 15.16
N GLU A 151 15.09 -12.32 15.58
CA GLU A 151 13.86 -11.96 14.84
C GLU A 151 14.22 -11.43 13.46
N PRO A 152 13.29 -11.47 12.48
CA PRO A 152 13.55 -11.00 11.12
C PRO A 152 14.12 -9.59 11.11
N LEU A 153 15.31 -9.44 10.54
CA LEU A 153 16.04 -8.17 10.50
C LEU A 153 15.46 -7.23 9.43
N THR A 154 14.95 -7.76 8.32
CA THR A 154 14.32 -6.94 7.27
C THR A 154 12.84 -6.73 7.56
N CYS A 155 12.36 -5.50 7.41
CA CYS A 155 10.95 -5.14 7.61
C CYS A 155 10.22 -4.79 6.30
N ALA A 156 10.95 -4.71 5.19
CA ALA A 156 10.40 -4.38 3.88
C ALA A 156 9.92 -5.64 3.14
N ASP A 157 8.75 -5.52 2.53
CA ASP A 157 8.11 -6.54 1.71
C ASP A 157 8.12 -6.06 0.25
N TRP A 158 9.32 -5.87 -0.31
CA TRP A 158 9.47 -5.43 -1.70
C TRP A 158 9.13 -6.55 -2.70
N ASN A 159 8.74 -6.15 -3.90
CA ASN A 159 8.41 -7.05 -5.00
C ASN A 159 9.26 -6.73 -6.24
N GLN A 160 8.95 -7.36 -7.37
CA GLN A 160 9.71 -7.26 -8.62
C GLN A 160 8.88 -6.72 -9.79
N ASP A 161 7.57 -6.63 -9.63
CA ASP A 161 6.62 -6.12 -10.61
C ASP A 161 6.35 -4.63 -10.39
N TRP A 162 5.39 -4.08 -11.14
CA TRP A 162 5.00 -2.68 -10.97
C TRP A 162 4.44 -2.46 -9.55
N PRO A 163 4.85 -1.41 -8.83
CA PRO A 163 5.65 -0.25 -9.29
C PRO A 163 7.17 -0.35 -9.08
N TYR A 164 7.71 -1.45 -8.53
CA TYR A 164 9.13 -1.62 -8.23
C TYR A 164 10.04 -1.64 -9.46
N ASN A 165 9.48 -1.96 -10.64
CA ASN A 165 10.21 -2.10 -11.89
C ASN A 165 10.03 -0.91 -12.87
N GLU A 166 9.45 0.22 -12.45
CA GLU A 166 9.11 1.32 -13.38
C GLU A 166 10.31 1.93 -14.11
N MET A 167 11.53 1.77 -13.58
CA MET A 167 12.78 2.21 -14.23
C MET A 167 13.48 1.10 -15.02
N CYS A 168 12.97 -0.13 -14.99
CA CYS A 168 13.52 -1.24 -15.77
C CYS A 168 13.19 -1.05 -17.27
N PRO A 169 13.82 -1.79 -18.19
CA PRO A 169 13.56 -1.64 -19.62
C PRO A 169 12.08 -1.82 -19.98
N VAL A 170 11.57 -0.96 -20.85
CA VAL A 170 10.18 -1.02 -21.34
C VAL A 170 9.96 -2.32 -22.13
N ASP A 171 8.94 -3.06 -21.76
CA ASP A 171 8.48 -4.26 -22.46
C ASP A 171 6.96 -4.42 -22.29
N PRO A 172 6.16 -4.32 -23.36
CA PRO A 172 4.69 -4.42 -23.27
C PRO A 172 4.18 -5.76 -22.70
N ALA A 173 4.97 -6.82 -22.73
CA ALA A 173 4.59 -8.12 -22.16
C ALA A 173 4.87 -8.22 -20.65
N GLY A 174 5.66 -7.30 -20.10
CA GLY A 174 6.02 -7.27 -18.70
C GLY A 174 5.04 -6.50 -17.81
N PRO A 175 5.09 -6.69 -16.48
CA PRO A 175 4.18 -6.02 -15.56
C PRO A 175 4.37 -4.50 -15.59
N GLY A 176 3.25 -3.78 -15.67
CA GLY A 176 3.26 -2.31 -15.81
C GLY A 176 3.88 -1.80 -17.12
N GLY A 177 4.13 -2.67 -18.11
CA GLY A 177 4.81 -2.30 -19.37
C GLY A 177 6.34 -2.30 -19.29
N HIS A 178 6.93 -2.91 -18.26
CA HIS A 178 8.37 -2.98 -18.05
C HIS A 178 8.81 -4.42 -17.72
N CYS A 179 10.08 -4.74 -17.99
CA CYS A 179 10.71 -5.98 -17.52
C CYS A 179 10.65 -6.07 -15.99
N TYR A 180 10.68 -7.28 -15.43
CA TYR A 180 10.76 -7.46 -13.97
C TYR A 180 12.08 -6.86 -13.42
N ALA A 181 12.05 -6.33 -12.19
CA ALA A 181 13.25 -5.83 -11.51
C ALA A 181 14.29 -6.94 -11.23
N GLY A 182 13.80 -8.17 -11.03
CA GLY A 182 14.60 -9.38 -10.83
C GLY A 182 14.91 -9.69 -9.36
N CYS A 183 14.97 -10.98 -9.04
CA CYS A 183 15.08 -11.46 -7.67
C CYS A 183 16.41 -11.08 -7.01
N VAL A 184 17.49 -11.08 -7.79
CA VAL A 184 18.82 -10.63 -7.34
C VAL A 184 18.78 -9.16 -6.92
N SER A 185 18.18 -8.31 -7.77
CA SER A 185 18.03 -6.88 -7.48
C SER A 185 17.21 -6.64 -6.23
N THR A 186 16.08 -7.32 -6.07
CA THR A 186 15.21 -7.19 -4.90
C THR A 186 15.89 -7.68 -3.62
N ALA A 187 16.57 -8.83 -3.64
CA ALA A 187 17.26 -9.35 -2.47
C ALA A 187 18.40 -8.42 -2.00
N ILE A 188 19.20 -7.90 -2.94
CA ILE A 188 20.24 -6.90 -2.65
C ILE A 188 19.61 -5.60 -2.16
N GLY A 189 18.53 -5.14 -2.80
CA GLY A 189 17.81 -3.91 -2.43
C GLY A 189 17.28 -3.96 -1.01
N LEU A 190 16.70 -5.08 -0.57
CA LEU A 190 16.26 -5.30 0.80
C LEU A 190 17.41 -5.19 1.82
N ILE A 191 18.57 -5.76 1.51
CA ILE A 191 19.78 -5.66 2.35
C ILE A 191 20.29 -4.21 2.39
N MET A 192 20.32 -3.53 1.25
CA MET A 192 20.74 -2.12 1.16
C MET A 192 19.78 -1.19 1.91
N TYR A 193 18.47 -1.44 1.83
CA TYR A 193 17.46 -0.68 2.56
C TYR A 193 17.54 -0.90 4.06
N TYR A 194 17.81 -2.13 4.52
CA TYR A 194 18.05 -2.43 5.93
C TYR A 194 19.23 -1.62 6.51
N TYR A 195 20.29 -1.45 5.72
CA TYR A 195 21.42 -0.60 6.10
C TYR A 195 21.22 0.88 5.75
N ARG A 196 20.27 1.25 4.89
CA ARG A 196 20.15 2.60 4.31
C ARG A 196 21.51 3.09 3.77
N TRP A 197 22.13 2.26 2.94
CA TRP A 197 23.51 2.44 2.50
C TRP A 197 23.71 2.06 1.03
N PRO A 198 24.54 2.80 0.26
CA PRO A 198 25.23 4.05 0.63
C PRO A 198 24.38 5.30 0.31
N ASP A 199 24.80 6.50 0.75
CA ASP A 199 24.22 7.77 0.27
C ASP A 199 24.46 7.99 -1.23
N THR A 200 25.62 7.56 -1.71
CA THR A 200 26.04 7.68 -3.11
C THR A 200 26.96 6.52 -3.45
N GLY A 201 26.78 5.93 -4.63
CA GLY A 201 27.58 4.81 -5.09
C GLY A 201 28.97 5.22 -5.59
N VAL A 202 29.59 4.34 -6.39
CA VAL A 202 30.92 4.55 -6.98
C VAL A 202 30.93 4.19 -8.46
N GLY A 203 31.42 5.13 -9.26
CA GLY A 203 31.70 4.93 -10.67
C GLY A 203 30.44 4.80 -11.53
N TYR A 204 30.64 4.29 -12.74
CA TYR A 204 29.61 4.10 -13.75
C TYR A 204 29.80 2.72 -14.36
N TYR A 205 28.70 2.09 -14.77
CA TYR A 205 28.75 0.81 -15.48
C TYR A 205 27.68 0.72 -16.55
N SER A 206 27.99 0.00 -17.63
CA SER A 206 27.05 -0.28 -18.70
C SER A 206 27.36 -1.57 -19.46
N TYR A 207 26.32 -2.14 -20.06
CA TYR A 207 26.41 -3.26 -21.00
C TYR A 207 25.23 -3.19 -21.97
N THR A 208 25.23 -4.07 -22.97
CA THR A 208 24.13 -4.12 -23.95
C THR A 208 23.41 -5.45 -23.89
N GLN A 209 22.10 -5.41 -24.03
CA GLN A 209 21.24 -6.59 -24.07
C GLN A 209 20.25 -6.46 -25.22
N SER A 210 20.15 -7.47 -26.08
CA SER A 210 19.04 -7.54 -27.06
C SER A 210 17.77 -8.08 -26.38
N PRO A 211 16.57 -7.52 -26.62
CA PRO A 211 16.25 -6.40 -27.53
C PRO A 211 16.36 -5.00 -26.91
N TYR A 212 16.71 -4.86 -25.63
CA TYR A 212 16.58 -3.61 -24.85
C TYR A 212 17.66 -2.54 -25.11
N GLY A 213 18.75 -2.87 -25.79
CA GLY A 213 19.81 -1.91 -26.14
C GLY A 213 20.82 -1.70 -25.01
N LEU A 214 21.26 -0.44 -24.84
CA LEU A 214 22.23 -0.04 -23.81
C LEU A 214 21.54 0.07 -22.45
N LEU A 215 22.12 -0.60 -21.46
CA LEU A 215 21.73 -0.55 -20.06
C LEU A 215 22.88 0.05 -19.27
N GLU A 216 22.63 1.11 -18.52
CA GLU A 216 23.65 1.88 -17.83
C GLU A 216 23.18 2.47 -16.51
N ALA A 217 24.13 2.69 -15.60
CA ALA A 217 23.92 3.34 -14.32
C ALA A 217 25.18 4.12 -13.90
N ASP A 218 25.00 5.39 -13.52
CA ASP A 218 26.06 6.23 -12.94
C ASP A 218 25.90 6.28 -11.42
N PHE A 219 26.46 5.27 -10.74
CA PHE A 219 26.38 5.15 -9.30
C PHE A 219 27.07 6.30 -8.57
N GLY A 220 28.16 6.82 -9.13
CA GLY A 220 28.97 7.88 -8.54
C GLY A 220 28.28 9.24 -8.49
N ASN A 221 27.33 9.49 -9.40
CA ASN A 221 26.50 10.69 -9.42
C ASN A 221 25.06 10.46 -8.92
N THR A 222 24.74 9.26 -8.43
CA THR A 222 23.40 8.93 -7.92
C THR A 222 23.33 9.02 -6.41
N HIS A 223 22.43 9.86 -5.92
CA HIS A 223 22.05 9.87 -4.51
C HIS A 223 20.85 8.94 -4.28
N TYR A 224 20.97 7.97 -3.37
CA TYR A 224 19.88 7.07 -3.01
C TYR A 224 19.05 7.69 -1.88
N ALA A 225 17.84 8.14 -2.23
CA ALA A 225 16.93 8.84 -1.33
C ALA A 225 16.20 7.88 -0.36
N TRP A 226 16.93 7.35 0.63
CA TRP A 226 16.42 6.38 1.59
C TRP A 226 15.18 6.87 2.36
N GLU A 227 15.05 8.17 2.57
CA GLU A 227 13.92 8.84 3.22
C GLU A 227 12.62 8.77 2.41
N LYS A 228 12.71 8.61 1.08
CA LYS A 228 11.54 8.39 0.21
C LYS A 228 11.09 6.93 0.19
N MET A 229 12.00 6.00 0.44
CA MET A 229 11.72 4.58 0.38
C MET A 229 10.94 4.11 1.62
N THR A 230 10.07 3.12 1.42
CA THR A 230 9.16 2.55 2.44
C THR A 230 9.21 1.02 2.41
N ASN A 231 8.54 0.36 3.35
CA ASN A 231 8.51 -1.10 3.45
C ASN A 231 7.69 -1.77 2.32
N SER A 232 6.72 -1.06 1.73
CA SER A 232 5.96 -1.55 0.57
C SER A 232 5.35 -0.38 -0.20
N ILE A 233 5.18 -0.54 -1.51
CA ILE A 233 4.61 0.47 -2.40
C ILE A 233 3.52 -0.14 -3.27
N ASN A 234 2.51 0.67 -3.55
CA ASN A 234 1.41 0.34 -4.47
C ASN A 234 1.14 1.47 -5.49
N GLU A 235 1.96 2.51 -5.44
CA GLU A 235 2.01 3.62 -6.38
C GLU A 235 3.46 3.85 -6.82
N SER A 236 3.63 4.64 -7.88
CA SER A 236 4.95 4.96 -8.44
C SER A 236 5.89 5.53 -7.38
N ASP A 237 7.07 4.95 -7.26
CA ASP A 237 8.17 5.36 -6.39
C ASP A 237 9.49 5.19 -7.13
N SER A 238 9.98 6.32 -7.65
CA SER A 238 11.21 6.33 -8.43
C SER A 238 12.46 6.05 -7.59
N ALA A 239 12.43 6.22 -6.26
CA ALA A 239 13.61 5.98 -5.43
C ALA A 239 13.89 4.48 -5.32
N ILE A 240 12.87 3.67 -5.02
CA ILE A 240 13.02 2.20 -4.96
C ILE A 240 13.32 1.66 -6.36
N ALA A 241 12.60 2.11 -7.39
CA ALA A 241 12.80 1.64 -8.74
C ALA A 241 14.19 1.97 -9.31
N GLN A 242 14.73 3.16 -9.02
CA GLN A 242 16.09 3.54 -9.39
C GLN A 242 17.12 2.62 -8.72
N LEU A 243 16.97 2.38 -7.42
CA LEU A 243 17.85 1.50 -6.67
C LEU A 243 17.87 0.08 -7.29
N LEU A 244 16.69 -0.51 -7.50
CA LEU A 244 16.57 -1.86 -8.05
C LEU A 244 17.12 -1.97 -9.47
N TYR A 245 16.87 -0.97 -10.32
CA TYR A 245 17.44 -0.91 -11.67
C TYR A 245 18.96 -0.79 -11.64
N HIS A 246 19.52 0.10 -10.81
CA HIS A 246 20.98 0.25 -10.67
C HIS A 246 21.65 -1.03 -10.17
N ILE A 247 21.05 -1.70 -9.19
CA ILE A 247 21.53 -3.01 -8.74
C ILE A 247 21.53 -4.01 -9.89
N GLY A 248 20.44 -4.10 -10.66
CA GLY A 248 20.37 -4.99 -11.82
C GLY A 248 21.47 -4.70 -12.84
N VAL A 249 21.71 -3.41 -13.15
CA VAL A 249 22.80 -3.01 -14.06
C VAL A 249 24.17 -3.44 -13.53
N SER A 250 24.43 -3.23 -12.23
CA SER A 250 25.70 -3.59 -11.59
C SER A 250 26.03 -5.10 -11.62
N CYS A 251 25.01 -5.94 -11.83
CA CYS A 251 25.11 -7.39 -11.81
C CYS A 251 25.07 -8.04 -13.21
N ASP A 252 25.06 -7.27 -14.30
CA ASP A 252 24.71 -7.73 -15.67
C ASP A 252 23.38 -8.52 -15.70
N LEU A 253 22.34 -8.01 -15.04
CA LEU A 253 21.07 -8.71 -15.00
C LEU A 253 20.49 -8.91 -16.40
N VAL A 254 20.16 -10.14 -16.77
CA VAL A 254 19.42 -10.42 -18.00
C VAL A 254 17.96 -10.07 -17.76
N TYR A 255 17.53 -8.91 -18.25
CA TYR A 255 16.15 -8.43 -18.11
C TYR A 255 15.18 -9.21 -18.99
N GLY A 256 13.95 -9.39 -18.51
CA GLY A 256 12.88 -9.97 -19.33
C GLY A 256 11.47 -9.70 -18.79
N PRO A 257 10.44 -9.85 -19.65
CA PRO A 257 9.04 -9.59 -19.30
C PRO A 257 8.42 -10.68 -18.42
N TYR A 258 9.07 -11.85 -18.31
CA TYR A 258 8.60 -12.99 -17.50
C TYR A 258 9.52 -13.32 -16.32
N GLY A 259 10.52 -12.48 -16.09
CA GLY A 259 11.54 -12.66 -15.07
C GLY A 259 12.88 -12.10 -15.53
N SER A 260 13.65 -11.62 -14.57
CA SER A 260 15.00 -11.08 -14.78
C SER A 260 15.95 -11.75 -13.81
N GLY A 261 17.14 -12.14 -14.28
CA GLY A 261 18.06 -12.99 -13.51
C GLY A 261 19.53 -12.78 -13.88
N MET A 262 20.42 -13.49 -13.17
CA MET A 262 21.87 -13.33 -13.30
C MET A 262 22.54 -14.70 -13.42
N TYR A 263 23.51 -14.84 -14.34
CA TYR A 263 24.27 -16.08 -14.56
C TYR A 263 25.75 -16.01 -14.15
N ASN A 264 26.26 -14.83 -13.79
CA ASN A 264 27.68 -14.55 -13.62
C ASN A 264 28.15 -14.48 -12.14
N HIS A 265 27.24 -14.66 -11.18
CA HIS A 265 27.47 -14.47 -9.73
C HIS A 265 28.21 -13.16 -9.39
N LYS A 266 27.77 -12.02 -9.96
CA LYS A 266 28.39 -10.69 -9.72
C LYS A 266 27.92 -9.96 -8.47
N ALA A 267 26.87 -10.39 -7.75
CA ALA A 267 26.30 -9.58 -6.66
C ALA A 267 27.31 -9.20 -5.57
N ALA A 268 28.14 -10.13 -5.09
CA ALA A 268 29.19 -9.82 -4.13
C ALA A 268 30.21 -8.81 -4.68
N ASN A 269 30.53 -8.90 -5.97
CA ASN A 269 31.41 -7.92 -6.63
C ASN A 269 30.74 -6.53 -6.69
N ALA A 270 29.48 -6.46 -7.11
CA ALA A 270 28.71 -5.22 -7.19
C ALA A 270 28.64 -4.48 -5.84
N PHE A 271 28.36 -5.21 -4.75
CA PHE A 271 28.40 -4.68 -3.39
C PHE A 271 29.71 -3.93 -3.09
N ARG A 272 30.85 -4.55 -3.42
CA ARG A 272 32.19 -3.97 -3.17
C ARG A 272 32.52 -2.81 -4.13
N THR A 273 32.23 -2.96 -5.42
CA THR A 273 32.71 -2.04 -6.45
C THR A 273 31.86 -0.80 -6.63
N HIS A 274 30.53 -0.92 -6.47
CA HIS A 274 29.59 0.15 -6.77
C HIS A 274 28.87 0.70 -5.54
N PHE A 275 28.77 -0.11 -4.47
CA PHE A 275 27.94 0.23 -3.31
C PHE A 275 28.70 0.34 -1.98
N LYS A 276 30.05 0.36 -2.02
CA LYS A 276 30.89 0.63 -0.84
C LYS A 276 30.69 -0.36 0.33
N TYR A 277 30.43 -1.63 0.03
CA TYR A 277 30.39 -2.69 1.04
C TYR A 277 31.79 -3.24 1.33
N SER A 278 31.92 -3.85 2.51
CA SER A 278 33.17 -4.40 3.03
C SER A 278 33.95 -5.18 1.97
N PRO A 279 35.28 -4.98 1.85
CA PRO A 279 36.11 -5.74 0.93
C PRO A 279 36.12 -7.25 1.24
N GLU A 280 35.72 -7.65 2.45
CA GLU A 280 35.59 -9.05 2.88
C GLU A 280 34.31 -9.74 2.39
N THR A 281 33.37 -8.98 1.79
CA THR A 281 32.12 -9.51 1.20
C THR A 281 32.46 -10.58 0.18
N GLN A 282 31.90 -11.79 0.28
CA GLN A 282 32.23 -12.88 -0.65
C GLN A 282 31.12 -13.93 -0.79
N TYR A 283 31.11 -14.63 -1.92
CA TYR A 283 30.23 -15.77 -2.14
C TYR A 283 30.73 -17.02 -1.43
N VAL A 284 29.79 -17.79 -0.89
CA VAL A 284 30.03 -19.15 -0.39
C VAL A 284 28.97 -20.07 -0.97
N TYR A 285 29.42 -21.13 -1.65
CA TYR A 285 28.55 -22.18 -2.17
C TYR A 285 28.46 -23.33 -1.15
N ARG A 286 27.24 -23.75 -0.85
CA ARG A 286 26.96 -24.77 0.16
C ARG A 286 27.65 -26.10 -0.15
N ASP A 287 27.62 -26.51 -1.41
CA ASP A 287 28.10 -27.83 -1.83
C ASP A 287 29.63 -27.92 -1.93
N SER A 288 30.34 -26.78 -2.00
CA SER A 288 31.80 -26.74 -2.13
C SER A 288 32.52 -26.23 -0.88
N THR A 289 31.80 -25.72 0.12
CA THR A 289 32.42 -25.17 1.33
C THR A 289 32.71 -26.26 2.36
N THR A 290 33.81 -26.10 3.11
CA THR A 290 34.11 -26.91 4.30
C THR A 290 33.57 -26.28 5.58
N MET A 291 33.00 -25.09 5.49
CA MET A 291 32.42 -24.38 6.63
C MET A 291 31.08 -24.99 7.01
N ASP A 292 30.78 -24.99 8.30
CA ASP A 292 29.46 -25.41 8.78
C ASP A 292 28.40 -24.38 8.35
N TRP A 293 27.43 -24.83 7.55
CA TRP A 293 26.45 -23.94 6.91
C TRP A 293 25.57 -23.24 7.95
N ASP A 294 25.10 -23.96 8.97
CA ASP A 294 24.28 -23.39 10.03
C ASP A 294 25.06 -22.37 10.87
N SER A 295 26.33 -22.64 11.14
CA SER A 295 27.24 -21.69 11.80
C SER A 295 27.45 -20.43 10.96
N LEU A 296 27.56 -20.54 9.64
CA LEU A 296 27.65 -19.36 8.77
C LEU A 296 26.40 -18.48 8.90
N LEU A 297 25.20 -19.06 8.82
CA LEU A 297 23.95 -18.30 8.93
C LEU A 297 23.82 -17.67 10.31
N THR A 298 23.93 -18.46 11.37
CA THR A 298 23.70 -18.00 12.75
C THR A 298 24.72 -16.97 13.21
N THR A 299 26.01 -17.12 12.87
CA THR A 299 27.05 -16.15 13.29
C THR A 299 26.92 -14.78 12.63
N HIS A 300 26.42 -14.72 11.40
CA HIS A 300 26.16 -13.46 10.71
C HIS A 300 24.87 -12.80 11.22
N LEU A 301 23.81 -13.58 11.40
CA LEU A 301 22.55 -13.09 11.96
C LEU A 301 22.72 -12.59 13.40
N ASP A 302 23.51 -13.27 14.24
CA ASP A 302 23.89 -12.80 15.58
C ASP A 302 24.59 -11.43 15.56
N ARG A 303 25.24 -11.08 14.44
CA ARG A 303 25.91 -9.80 14.20
C ARG A 303 25.03 -8.81 13.43
N LYS A 304 23.73 -9.06 13.36
CA LYS A 304 22.72 -8.23 12.69
C LYS A 304 23.04 -8.03 11.20
N MET A 305 23.49 -9.10 10.55
CA MET A 305 23.80 -9.13 9.12
C MET A 305 22.80 -10.03 8.37
N PRO A 306 21.77 -9.48 7.72
CA PRO A 306 20.96 -10.26 6.81
C PRO A 306 21.82 -10.73 5.64
N LEU A 307 21.54 -11.94 5.16
CA LEU A 307 22.34 -12.61 4.16
C LEU A 307 21.57 -12.69 2.86
N TYR A 308 22.20 -12.29 1.76
CA TYR A 308 21.77 -12.71 0.44
C TYR A 308 21.85 -14.25 0.41
N TYR A 309 20.79 -14.88 -0.08
CA TYR A 309 20.68 -16.32 -0.21
C TYR A 309 20.09 -16.64 -1.58
N ALA A 310 20.60 -17.67 -2.24
CA ALA A 310 19.97 -18.21 -3.43
C ALA A 310 19.94 -19.74 -3.41
N GLY A 311 18.98 -20.30 -4.15
CA GLY A 311 18.78 -21.75 -4.25
C GLY A 311 18.07 -22.12 -5.56
N TRP A 312 18.19 -23.38 -5.96
CA TRP A 312 17.71 -23.88 -7.24
C TRP A 312 16.75 -25.06 -7.09
N SER A 313 15.80 -25.15 -8.02
CA SER A 313 14.95 -26.33 -8.21
C SER A 313 15.60 -27.36 -9.12
N VAL A 314 16.30 -26.85 -10.13
CA VAL A 314 17.23 -27.57 -11.00
C VAL A 314 18.46 -26.68 -11.14
N PRO A 315 19.67 -27.17 -10.81
CA PRO A 315 20.90 -26.39 -10.90
C PRO A 315 21.03 -25.72 -12.26
N ASP A 316 21.44 -24.45 -12.27
CA ASP A 316 21.69 -23.61 -13.46
C ASP A 316 20.50 -23.32 -14.39
N ILE A 317 19.31 -23.79 -14.05
CA ILE A 317 18.11 -23.62 -14.91
C ILE A 317 17.06 -22.73 -14.23
N ASN A 318 16.70 -23.05 -12.99
CA ASN A 318 15.63 -22.35 -12.29
C ASN A 318 16.04 -22.10 -10.84
N GLY A 319 16.78 -21.01 -10.68
CA GLY A 319 17.26 -20.47 -9.41
C GLY A 319 16.47 -19.23 -8.98
N HIS A 320 16.45 -18.99 -7.68
CA HIS A 320 15.82 -17.80 -7.08
C HIS A 320 16.74 -17.22 -6.02
N ALA A 321 16.74 -15.90 -5.91
CA ALA A 321 17.50 -15.13 -4.93
C ALA A 321 16.56 -14.43 -3.95
N PHE A 322 16.94 -14.39 -2.68
CA PHE A 322 16.14 -13.92 -1.56
C PHE A 322 17.04 -13.58 -0.37
N VAL A 323 16.45 -13.21 0.78
CA VAL A 323 17.20 -12.82 1.98
C VAL A 323 16.93 -13.80 3.12
N CYS A 324 17.98 -14.28 3.78
CA CYS A 324 17.89 -14.94 5.08
C CYS A 324 18.20 -13.91 6.17
N ASP A 325 17.23 -13.61 7.02
CA ASP A 325 17.30 -12.44 7.92
C ASP A 325 16.87 -12.73 9.36
N GLY A 326 16.64 -13.98 9.74
CA GLY A 326 16.33 -14.35 11.11
C GLY A 326 16.47 -15.85 11.37
N TYR A 327 16.42 -16.27 12.63
CA TYR A 327 16.39 -17.69 12.97
C TYR A 327 15.80 -17.96 14.36
N GLN A 328 15.26 -19.17 14.51
CA GLN A 328 14.71 -19.68 15.77
C GLN A 328 15.37 -21.02 16.13
N GLY A 329 16.09 -21.05 17.26
CA GLY A 329 16.74 -22.26 17.73
C GLY A 329 17.83 -22.75 16.76
N THR A 330 17.91 -24.06 16.55
CA THR A 330 18.95 -24.67 15.71
C THR A 330 18.34 -25.13 14.37
N GLY A 331 18.63 -24.40 13.30
CA GLY A 331 18.36 -24.83 11.92
C GLY A 331 17.04 -24.36 11.29
N TYR A 332 16.29 -23.46 11.93
CA TYR A 332 15.03 -22.91 11.40
C TYR A 332 15.19 -21.41 11.16
N TYR A 333 15.22 -20.99 9.89
CA TYR A 333 15.65 -19.66 9.46
C TYR A 333 14.51 -18.90 8.80
N HIS A 334 14.41 -17.61 9.08
CA HIS A 334 13.47 -16.74 8.40
C HIS A 334 14.02 -16.33 7.03
N PHE A 335 13.14 -16.35 6.03
CA PHE A 335 13.44 -15.93 4.67
C PHE A 335 12.43 -14.90 4.18
N ASN A 336 12.95 -13.85 3.55
CA ASN A 336 12.20 -12.88 2.77
C ASN A 336 12.45 -13.13 1.27
N PHE A 337 11.42 -13.60 0.55
CA PHE A 337 11.54 -14.05 -0.83
C PHE A 337 11.52 -12.94 -1.89
N GLY A 338 11.27 -11.68 -1.48
CA GLY A 338 11.15 -10.57 -2.43
C GLY A 338 9.92 -10.67 -3.34
N TRP A 339 8.81 -11.16 -2.80
CA TRP A 339 7.52 -11.36 -3.48
C TRP A 339 6.38 -10.60 -2.77
N GLY A 340 6.65 -9.38 -2.31
CA GLY A 340 5.64 -8.55 -1.65
C GLY A 340 5.15 -9.14 -0.31
N GLY A 341 6.04 -9.80 0.44
CA GLY A 341 5.71 -10.50 1.69
C GLY A 341 5.15 -11.91 1.49
N SER A 342 4.80 -12.29 0.26
CA SER A 342 4.27 -13.63 -0.02
C SER A 342 5.31 -14.70 0.27
N PHE A 343 4.88 -15.74 0.99
CA PHE A 343 5.70 -16.89 1.40
C PHE A 343 6.84 -16.57 2.38
N ASN A 344 7.01 -15.33 2.83
CA ASN A 344 7.96 -14.99 3.88
C ASN A 344 7.66 -15.81 5.13
N GLY A 345 8.71 -16.23 5.84
CA GLY A 345 8.55 -17.04 7.03
C GLY A 345 9.75 -17.92 7.32
N TYR A 346 9.58 -18.81 8.29
CA TYR A 346 10.65 -19.68 8.76
C TYR A 346 10.67 -21.03 8.02
N TYR A 347 11.84 -21.45 7.56
CA TYR A 347 12.07 -22.67 6.79
C TYR A 347 13.33 -23.39 7.28
N TYR A 348 13.40 -24.69 7.03
CA TYR A 348 14.66 -25.43 7.12
C TYR A 348 15.43 -25.29 5.81
N THR A 349 16.76 -25.15 5.87
CA THR A 349 17.60 -24.99 4.67
C THR A 349 17.58 -26.21 3.73
N ASN A 350 17.15 -27.37 4.21
CA ASN A 350 16.96 -28.59 3.42
C ASN A 350 15.49 -28.83 2.99
N ASN A 351 14.58 -27.93 3.36
CA ASN A 351 13.18 -27.93 2.94
C ASN A 351 12.70 -26.50 2.66
N LEU A 352 13.43 -25.81 1.78
CA LEU A 352 13.17 -24.45 1.34
C LEU A 352 12.25 -24.49 0.11
N THR A 353 10.96 -24.73 0.38
CA THR A 353 9.94 -24.98 -0.65
C THR A 353 8.75 -24.00 -0.59
N PRO A 354 8.96 -22.68 -0.72
CA PRO A 354 7.89 -21.69 -0.64
C PRO A 354 6.92 -21.87 -1.82
N GLY A 355 5.62 -21.95 -1.53
CA GLY A 355 4.58 -21.98 -2.56
C GLY A 355 4.71 -23.12 -3.59
N GLY A 356 5.28 -24.26 -3.21
CA GLY A 356 5.50 -25.38 -4.14
C GLY A 356 6.79 -25.29 -4.97
N SER A 357 7.50 -24.16 -4.89
CA SER A 357 8.85 -24.04 -5.45
C SER A 357 9.83 -24.95 -4.70
N ASN A 358 10.99 -25.21 -5.27
CA ASN A 358 12.04 -25.99 -4.64
C ASN A 358 13.36 -25.23 -4.76
N PHE A 359 13.98 -24.85 -3.65
CA PHE A 359 15.26 -24.13 -3.64
C PHE A 359 16.31 -24.87 -2.80
N ASN A 360 16.21 -26.20 -2.74
CA ASN A 360 17.07 -27.04 -1.91
C ASN A 360 18.42 -27.40 -2.55
N LEU A 361 18.63 -27.06 -3.81
CA LEU A 361 19.83 -27.43 -4.56
C LEU A 361 20.75 -26.22 -4.80
N ALA A 362 22.05 -26.50 -4.95
CA ALA A 362 23.07 -25.53 -5.36
C ALA A 362 23.07 -24.23 -4.54
N GLN A 363 22.76 -24.31 -3.24
CA GLN A 363 22.53 -23.11 -2.45
C GLN A 363 23.80 -22.28 -2.28
N GLU A 364 23.63 -20.97 -2.30
CA GLU A 364 24.71 -20.01 -2.12
C GLU A 364 24.29 -18.87 -1.19
N ILE A 365 25.28 -18.26 -0.55
CA ILE A 365 25.12 -17.05 0.26
C ILE A 365 26.22 -16.04 -0.04
N ILE A 366 25.96 -14.79 0.31
CA ILE A 366 27.00 -13.76 0.41
C ILE A 366 27.24 -13.47 1.89
N ILE A 367 28.46 -13.74 2.35
CA ILE A 367 28.88 -13.49 3.73
C ILE A 367 29.66 -12.19 3.85
N ASN A 368 29.83 -11.70 5.08
CA ASN A 368 30.53 -10.45 5.40
C ASN A 368 29.99 -9.20 4.66
N CYS A 369 28.75 -9.26 4.15
CA CYS A 369 28.09 -8.18 3.44
C CYS A 369 27.57 -7.13 4.43
N HIS A 370 28.39 -6.14 4.75
CA HIS A 370 28.00 -4.96 5.53
C HIS A 370 28.66 -3.69 4.97
N PRO A 371 28.13 -2.50 5.28
CA PRO A 371 28.75 -1.22 4.91
C PRO A 371 30.23 -1.14 5.32
N ASP A 372 31.07 -0.66 4.41
CA ASP A 372 32.49 -0.45 4.68
C ASP A 372 32.70 0.87 5.41
N THR A 373 32.71 0.81 6.74
CA THR A 373 32.94 1.98 7.60
C THR A 373 34.42 2.21 7.91
N VAL A 374 35.33 1.45 7.29
CA VAL A 374 36.78 1.67 7.42
C VAL A 374 37.21 2.73 6.42
N ASP A 375 36.79 2.58 5.16
CA ASP A 375 37.16 3.48 4.07
C ASP A 375 36.12 4.57 3.79
N TYR A 376 34.88 4.40 4.26
CA TYR A 376 33.79 5.34 4.03
C TYR A 376 33.07 5.71 5.33
N ILE A 377 32.48 6.90 5.34
CA ILE A 377 31.71 7.40 6.49
C ILE A 377 30.28 6.92 6.33
N TYR A 378 29.76 6.20 7.33
CA TYR A 378 28.33 5.87 7.41
C TYR A 378 27.52 7.17 7.36
N PRO A 379 26.45 7.28 6.53
CA PRO A 379 25.60 8.45 6.47
C PRO A 379 25.23 8.85 7.89
N ASN A 380 25.84 9.92 8.38
CA ASN A 380 25.45 10.46 9.65
C ASN A 380 24.29 11.38 9.34
N PRO A 381 23.13 11.18 9.98
CA PRO A 381 22.08 12.14 9.87
C PRO A 381 22.61 13.54 10.14
N SER A 382 22.25 14.50 9.30
CA SER A 382 22.50 15.88 9.65
C SER A 382 21.75 16.22 10.94
N ASN A 383 22.32 17.07 11.78
CA ASN A 383 21.54 17.71 12.87
C ASN A 383 20.58 18.78 12.30
N GLU A 384 20.68 19.09 11.00
CA GLU A 384 19.75 20.01 10.34
C GLU A 384 18.36 19.36 10.22
N PRO A 385 17.28 20.14 10.42
CA PRO A 385 15.92 19.66 10.20
C PRO A 385 15.70 19.15 8.78
N GLU A 386 15.09 17.97 8.66
CA GLU A 386 14.71 17.38 7.38
C GLU A 386 13.24 17.66 7.05
N ASN A 387 12.99 18.28 5.89
CA ASN A 387 11.64 18.53 5.39
C ASN A 387 11.21 17.43 4.41
N LEU A 388 10.31 16.56 4.84
CA LEU A 388 9.82 15.42 4.08
C LEU A 388 8.50 15.80 3.40
N THR A 389 8.54 15.98 2.08
CA THR A 389 7.42 16.51 1.28
C THR A 389 6.67 15.44 0.48
N PHE A 390 7.03 14.17 0.66
CA PHE A 390 6.48 13.04 -0.06
C PHE A 390 5.38 12.37 0.77
N LYS A 391 4.32 11.87 0.12
CA LYS A 391 3.13 11.30 0.77
C LYS A 391 3.44 10.09 1.66
N MET A 392 4.48 9.37 1.35
CA MET A 392 4.98 8.26 2.13
C MET A 392 6.50 8.28 2.13
N GLY A 393 7.09 7.65 3.13
CA GLY A 393 8.54 7.58 3.27
C GLY A 393 8.93 6.95 4.59
N SER A 394 10.18 7.15 4.98
CA SER A 394 10.72 6.59 6.21
C SER A 394 11.69 7.54 6.90
N ILE A 395 11.78 7.35 8.22
CA ILE A 395 12.65 8.10 9.12
C ILE A 395 13.47 7.13 9.95
N ASP A 396 14.73 7.49 10.16
CA ASP A 396 15.65 6.78 11.03
C ASP A 396 16.65 7.77 11.63
N ASP A 397 17.18 7.41 12.79
CA ASP A 397 18.20 8.17 13.52
C ASP A 397 19.64 7.86 13.09
N GLY A 398 19.82 7.13 11.99
CA GLY A 398 21.09 6.87 11.31
C GLY A 398 22.14 6.11 12.11
N SER A 399 21.78 5.49 13.24
CA SER A 399 22.57 4.39 13.79
C SER A 399 22.65 3.23 12.81
N GLY A 400 21.61 3.07 11.98
CA GLY A 400 21.37 1.80 11.33
C GLY A 400 21.28 0.66 12.37
N PRO A 401 21.19 -0.59 11.91
CA PRO A 401 21.02 -1.72 12.81
C PRO A 401 22.33 -2.21 13.48
N ARG A 402 23.48 -1.55 13.21
CA ARG A 402 24.81 -2.02 13.67
C ARG A 402 25.74 -0.93 14.19
N TYR A 403 25.48 0.35 13.93
CA TYR A 403 26.41 1.42 14.29
C TYR A 403 25.83 2.28 15.42
N PRO A 404 26.59 2.56 16.49
CA PRO A 404 26.12 3.45 17.55
C PRO A 404 25.81 4.86 16.98
N HIS A 405 24.84 5.54 17.58
CA HIS A 405 24.41 6.87 17.15
C HIS A 405 25.57 7.87 17.19
N ALA A 406 25.79 8.56 16.06
CA ALA A 406 26.71 9.68 15.99
C ALA A 406 26.02 11.06 16.15
N VAL A 407 24.68 11.12 16.14
CA VAL A 407 23.89 12.35 16.35
C VAL A 407 23.34 12.45 17.77
N MET A 408 23.34 13.68 18.30
CA MET A 408 22.75 14.03 19.61
C MET A 408 21.30 14.54 19.47
N SER A 409 20.94 15.08 18.31
CA SER A 409 19.59 15.59 18.07
C SER A 409 19.29 15.63 16.58
N LYS A 410 18.07 15.24 16.19
CA LYS A 410 17.60 15.34 14.81
C LYS A 410 16.11 15.67 14.77
N GLN A 411 15.72 16.45 13.76
CA GLN A 411 14.35 16.90 13.60
C GLN A 411 13.84 16.58 12.19
N TRP A 412 12.55 16.23 12.10
CA TRP A 412 11.85 16.03 10.84
C TRP A 412 10.55 16.82 10.83
N LEU A 413 10.23 17.40 9.67
CA LEU A 413 8.92 17.92 9.37
C LEU A 413 8.33 17.14 8.20
N ILE A 414 7.36 16.28 8.47
CA ILE A 414 6.57 15.62 7.44
C ILE A 414 5.48 16.61 7.01
N SER A 415 5.56 17.09 5.77
CA SER A 415 4.65 18.09 5.20
C SER A 415 4.36 17.77 3.73
N PRO A 416 3.58 16.71 3.45
CA PRO A 416 3.39 16.17 2.11
C PRO A 416 2.35 16.92 1.28
N GLN A 417 1.58 17.82 1.90
CA GLN A 417 0.57 18.58 1.21
C GLN A 417 1.19 19.52 0.17
N ASN A 418 0.64 19.48 -1.03
CA ASN A 418 1.05 20.34 -2.14
C ASN A 418 -0.18 21.00 -2.78
N GLN A 419 0.01 21.65 -3.93
CA GLN A 419 -1.07 22.38 -4.62
C GLN A 419 -2.09 21.44 -5.27
N ILE A 420 -1.71 20.19 -5.57
CA ILE A 420 -2.51 19.17 -6.27
C ILE A 420 -3.21 18.24 -5.28
N ASP A 421 -2.48 17.75 -4.28
CA ASP A 421 -2.93 16.73 -3.34
C ASP A 421 -3.23 17.32 -1.95
N SER A 422 -4.41 17.00 -1.42
CA SER A 422 -4.75 17.28 -0.01
C SER A 422 -4.42 16.09 0.88
N ILE A 423 -3.96 16.40 2.09
CA ILE A 423 -3.67 15.43 3.13
C ILE A 423 -4.62 15.70 4.30
N SER A 424 -5.28 14.65 4.80
CA SER A 424 -6.18 14.74 5.96
C SER A 424 -5.50 14.30 7.26
N SER A 425 -4.55 13.37 7.17
CA SER A 425 -3.79 12.87 8.31
C SER A 425 -2.52 12.18 7.84
N ILE A 426 -1.57 11.99 8.76
CA ILE A 426 -0.32 11.25 8.56
C ILE A 426 -0.25 10.18 9.63
N THR A 427 -0.02 8.94 9.21
CA THR A 427 0.17 7.79 10.11
C THR A 427 1.65 7.41 10.15
N ILE A 428 2.19 7.22 11.35
CA ILE A 428 3.57 6.77 11.61
C ILE A 428 3.53 5.37 12.20
N ASN A 429 4.30 4.46 11.63
CA ASN A 429 4.43 3.07 12.06
C ASN A 429 5.89 2.77 12.39
N PHE A 430 6.14 2.31 13.62
CA PHE A 430 7.46 1.93 14.11
C PHE A 430 7.75 0.46 13.83
N HIS A 431 8.98 0.16 13.39
CA HIS A 431 9.42 -1.20 13.06
C HIS A 431 10.68 -1.61 13.84
N ARG A 432 11.51 -0.64 14.23
CA ARG A 432 12.64 -0.82 15.15
C ARG A 432 12.59 0.28 16.20
N PHE A 433 12.85 -0.07 17.46
CA PHE A 433 12.94 0.91 18.54
C PHE A 433 13.77 0.38 19.71
N ASP A 434 14.97 0.92 19.87
CA ASP A 434 15.87 0.69 21.00
C ASP A 434 16.64 1.98 21.25
N LEU A 435 16.20 2.74 22.24
CA LEU A 435 16.81 4.01 22.66
C LEU A 435 17.35 3.87 24.09
N ASP A 436 18.34 4.69 24.44
CA ASP A 436 18.87 4.78 25.82
C ASP A 436 17.74 5.13 26.80
N PRO A 437 17.34 4.20 27.69
CA PRO A 437 16.17 4.37 28.54
C PRO A 437 16.32 5.58 29.48
N GLY A 438 15.49 6.59 29.28
CA GLY A 438 15.47 7.80 30.10
C GLY A 438 16.54 8.84 29.78
N GLN A 439 17.39 8.59 28.78
CA GLN A 439 18.37 9.58 28.28
C GLN A 439 18.10 9.99 26.83
N ALA A 440 17.60 9.09 26.00
CA ALA A 440 17.19 9.37 24.63
C ALA A 440 15.66 9.35 24.50
N PHE A 441 15.11 10.33 23.79
CA PHE A 441 13.68 10.52 23.61
C PHE A 441 13.32 10.86 22.16
N LEU A 442 12.22 10.27 21.70
CA LEU A 442 11.55 10.64 20.47
C LEU A 442 10.22 11.32 20.79
N TYR A 443 10.07 12.57 20.38
CA TYR A 443 8.85 13.36 20.52
C TYR A 443 8.19 13.54 19.16
N ILE A 444 6.86 13.42 19.13
CA ILE A 444 6.06 13.49 17.89
C ILE A 444 4.89 14.43 18.15
N TYR A 445 4.74 15.44 17.32
CA TYR A 445 3.78 16.54 17.49
C TYR A 445 2.78 16.59 16.32
N ASP A 446 1.52 16.84 16.62
CA ASP A 446 0.40 16.97 15.68
C ASP A 446 0.36 18.38 15.07
N GLY A 447 1.35 18.69 14.26
CA GLY A 447 1.49 19.98 13.60
C GLY A 447 2.93 20.24 13.15
N PRO A 448 3.21 21.44 12.62
CA PRO A 448 4.51 21.77 12.04
C PRO A 448 5.62 22.07 13.05
N THR A 449 5.32 22.21 14.35
CA THR A 449 6.29 22.66 15.35
C THR A 449 6.18 21.93 16.68
N SER A 450 7.17 22.09 17.56
CA SER A 450 7.15 21.60 18.94
C SER A 450 6.18 22.33 19.88
N ASN A 451 5.50 23.39 19.40
CA ASN A 451 4.43 24.07 20.15
C ASN A 451 3.06 23.42 19.92
N ASP A 452 2.95 22.53 18.93
CA ASP A 452 1.71 21.83 18.61
C ASP A 452 1.45 20.67 19.60
N SER A 453 0.29 20.02 19.48
CA SER A 453 -0.11 18.99 20.46
C SER A 453 0.79 17.76 20.38
N LEU A 454 1.32 17.30 21.52
CA LEU A 454 2.16 16.09 21.56
C LEU A 454 1.32 14.82 21.32
N LEU A 455 1.63 14.09 20.25
CA LEU A 455 1.05 12.76 19.96
C LEU A 455 1.68 11.67 20.81
N GLY A 456 2.98 11.76 21.08
CA GLY A 456 3.67 10.78 21.90
C GLY A 456 5.11 11.16 22.25
N SER A 457 5.60 10.56 23.34
CA SER A 457 7.00 10.64 23.78
C SER A 457 7.47 9.24 24.14
N PHE A 458 8.57 8.79 23.52
CA PHE A 458 9.03 7.41 23.60
C PHE A 458 10.52 7.33 23.92
N SER A 459 10.89 6.31 24.70
CA SER A 459 12.26 5.99 25.12
C SER A 459 12.36 4.49 25.46
N GLY A 460 13.57 3.96 25.60
CA GLY A 460 13.79 2.54 25.88
C GLY A 460 13.61 1.65 24.64
N ASN A 461 13.30 0.38 24.87
CA ASN A 461 13.28 -0.66 23.83
C ASN A 461 11.88 -1.26 23.57
N VAL A 462 10.83 -0.56 24.00
CA VAL A 462 9.45 -0.97 23.73
C VAL A 462 9.02 -0.31 22.43
N LEU A 463 8.63 -1.13 21.45
CA LEU A 463 8.14 -0.63 20.16
C LEU A 463 6.90 0.26 20.36
N PRO A 464 6.94 1.53 19.92
CA PRO A 464 5.80 2.42 20.05
C PRO A 464 4.60 1.95 19.22
N PRO A 465 3.36 2.24 19.65
CA PRO A 465 2.18 1.97 18.84
C PRO A 465 2.16 2.86 17.59
N SER A 466 1.37 2.46 16.60
CA SER A 466 1.06 3.33 15.46
C SER A 466 0.37 4.61 15.91
N LEU A 467 0.78 5.75 15.35
CA LEU A 467 0.25 7.07 15.66
C LEU A 467 -0.35 7.70 14.41
N THR A 468 -1.47 8.40 14.54
CA THR A 468 -2.10 9.12 13.43
C THR A 468 -2.39 10.56 13.86
N SER A 469 -1.90 11.51 13.08
CA SER A 469 -2.13 12.94 13.29
C SER A 469 -3.57 13.33 12.93
N SER A 470 -4.06 14.41 13.51
CA SER A 470 -5.29 15.09 13.06
C SER A 470 -5.02 16.20 12.05
N SER A 471 -3.75 16.59 11.89
CA SER A 471 -3.28 17.58 10.92
C SER A 471 -2.59 16.94 9.70
N ASN A 472 -2.33 17.78 8.70
CA ASN A 472 -1.62 17.44 7.47
C ASN A 472 -0.09 17.55 7.59
N GLN A 473 0.43 17.83 8.79
CA GLN A 473 1.86 18.00 9.06
C GLN A 473 2.23 17.32 10.38
N VAL A 474 3.41 16.71 10.46
CA VAL A 474 3.92 16.13 11.71
C VAL A 474 5.35 16.57 11.93
N TYR A 475 5.60 17.16 13.10
CA TYR A 475 6.93 17.52 13.56
C TYR A 475 7.46 16.45 14.51
N ILE A 476 8.69 16.00 14.29
CA ILE A 476 9.35 14.95 15.05
C ILE A 476 10.68 15.48 15.55
N GLU A 477 10.96 15.27 16.82
CA GLU A 477 12.21 15.64 17.46
C GLU A 477 12.80 14.43 18.19
N PHE A 478 13.99 14.03 17.77
CA PHE A 478 14.80 13.03 18.44
C PHE A 478 15.92 13.71 19.20
N LEU A 479 16.08 13.36 20.48
CA LEU A 479 17.14 13.83 21.37
C LEU A 479 17.84 12.63 22.00
N SER A 480 19.18 12.63 22.02
CA SER A 480 19.99 11.55 22.59
C SER A 480 21.29 12.08 23.20
N PRO A 481 21.88 11.35 24.17
CA PRO A 481 23.23 11.65 24.64
C PRO A 481 24.27 11.30 23.56
N PRO A 482 25.47 11.91 23.59
CA PRO A 482 26.55 11.53 22.69
C PRO A 482 26.96 10.07 22.92
N GLN A 483 27.26 9.36 21.82
CA GLN A 483 27.83 8.00 21.84
C GLN A 483 26.93 6.90 22.45
N SER A 484 25.62 6.98 22.25
CA SER A 484 24.70 5.88 22.58
C SER A 484 25.05 4.60 21.81
N SER A 485 25.03 3.45 22.49
CA SER A 485 25.31 2.13 21.92
C SER A 485 24.05 1.33 21.54
N HIS A 486 22.88 1.96 21.56
CA HIS A 486 21.61 1.33 21.22
C HIS A 486 21.36 1.30 19.70
N ASP A 487 20.44 0.46 19.24
CA ASP A 487 20.19 0.24 17.80
C ASP A 487 19.34 1.35 17.15
N GLY A 488 18.76 2.24 17.93
CA GLY A 488 17.96 3.34 17.42
C GLY A 488 16.54 2.98 17.05
N PHE A 489 15.96 3.83 16.23
CA PHE A 489 14.63 3.61 15.68
C PHE A 489 14.59 3.63 14.16
N PHE A 490 13.57 2.97 13.64
CA PHE A 490 13.18 3.04 12.24
C PHE A 490 11.66 3.04 12.17
N ALA A 491 11.12 4.02 11.45
CA ALA A 491 9.68 4.16 11.25
C ALA A 491 9.37 4.55 9.81
N THR A 492 8.22 4.10 9.33
CA THR A 492 7.64 4.54 8.06
C THR A 492 6.46 5.45 8.33
N TYR A 493 6.21 6.41 7.43
CA TYR A 493 5.00 7.21 7.48
C TYR A 493 4.23 7.12 6.17
N SER A 494 2.91 7.30 6.26
CA SER A 494 2.01 7.33 5.12
C SER A 494 0.92 8.37 5.33
N SER A 495 0.63 9.14 4.30
CA SER A 495 -0.38 10.18 4.35
C SER A 495 -1.72 9.66 3.86
N THR A 496 -2.77 9.97 4.60
CA THR A 496 -4.15 9.76 4.15
C THR A 496 -4.58 10.99 3.40
N GLN A 497 -5.03 10.80 2.16
CA GLN A 497 -5.76 11.85 1.44
C GLN A 497 -7.25 11.68 1.75
N PRO A 498 -8.06 12.74 1.75
CA PRO A 498 -9.51 12.62 1.89
C PRO A 498 -10.13 11.97 0.66
N ILE A 499 -11.22 11.21 0.83
CA ILE A 499 -12.11 10.86 -0.28
C ILE A 499 -13.14 11.99 -0.34
N TRP A 500 -13.08 12.79 -1.39
CA TRP A 500 -13.82 14.05 -1.48
C TRP A 500 -15.33 13.88 -1.62
N CYS A 501 -15.76 13.05 -2.57
CA CYS A 501 -17.14 12.62 -2.68
C CYS A 501 -17.21 11.08 -2.64
N SER A 502 -18.12 10.55 -1.81
CA SER A 502 -18.39 9.12 -1.77
C SER A 502 -19.85 8.83 -1.41
N GLY A 503 -20.36 7.72 -1.92
CA GLY A 503 -21.69 7.23 -1.57
C GLY A 503 -22.82 8.09 -2.16
N THR A 504 -23.91 8.23 -1.41
CA THR A 504 -25.12 8.95 -1.84
C THR A 504 -25.46 10.10 -0.92
N THR A 505 -25.54 11.30 -1.46
CA THR A 505 -26.02 12.50 -0.76
C THR A 505 -27.40 12.86 -1.30
N THR A 506 -28.36 13.16 -0.41
CA THR A 506 -29.72 13.56 -0.80
C THR A 506 -30.00 14.99 -0.38
N TYR A 507 -30.46 15.80 -1.32
CA TYR A 507 -30.90 17.17 -1.12
C TYR A 507 -32.41 17.25 -1.31
N THR A 508 -33.08 17.92 -0.38
CA THR A 508 -34.52 18.21 -0.41
C THR A 508 -34.83 19.70 -0.46
N GLU A 509 -33.81 20.54 -0.35
CA GLU A 509 -33.98 21.99 -0.43
C GLU A 509 -34.23 22.42 -1.88
N PRO A 510 -34.94 23.55 -2.11
CA PRO A 510 -35.23 24.04 -3.45
C PRO A 510 -34.00 24.58 -4.19
N TYR A 511 -32.91 24.87 -3.49
CA TYR A 511 -31.63 25.32 -4.03
C TYR A 511 -30.48 24.74 -3.21
N GLY A 512 -29.32 24.58 -3.84
CA GLY A 512 -28.10 24.13 -3.16
C GLY A 512 -26.91 24.00 -4.09
N THR A 513 -25.74 23.81 -3.51
CA THR A 513 -24.49 23.58 -4.23
C THR A 513 -24.08 22.12 -4.17
N ILE A 514 -23.41 21.67 -5.24
CA ILE A 514 -22.85 20.32 -5.35
C ILE A 514 -21.48 20.40 -6.04
N SER A 515 -20.57 19.51 -5.69
CA SER A 515 -19.26 19.40 -6.31
C SER A 515 -18.72 17.98 -6.18
N ASP A 516 -17.59 17.66 -6.80
CA ASP A 516 -16.85 16.42 -6.50
C ASP A 516 -16.15 16.44 -5.13
N GLY A 517 -16.17 17.60 -4.46
CA GLY A 517 -15.66 17.81 -3.10
C GLY A 517 -14.18 18.16 -3.03
N SER A 518 -13.41 18.10 -4.14
CA SER A 518 -11.96 18.38 -4.12
C SER A 518 -11.62 19.85 -3.90
N GLY A 519 -12.56 20.75 -4.22
CA GLY A 519 -12.40 22.20 -4.09
C GLY A 519 -11.22 22.70 -4.91
N LYS A 520 -10.15 23.13 -4.22
CA LYS A 520 -8.93 23.64 -4.87
C LYS A 520 -7.91 22.55 -5.24
N PHE A 521 -8.15 21.31 -4.82
CA PHE A 521 -7.26 20.18 -5.08
C PHE A 521 -7.79 19.35 -6.24
N TRP A 522 -6.97 18.44 -6.75
CA TRP A 522 -7.43 17.50 -7.74
C TRP A 522 -8.32 16.42 -7.11
N TYR A 523 -9.35 16.00 -7.84
CA TYR A 523 -10.18 14.87 -7.43
C TYR A 523 -9.36 13.57 -7.43
N ARG A 524 -9.82 12.53 -6.75
CA ARG A 524 -9.11 11.24 -6.70
C ARG A 524 -9.59 10.28 -7.79
N ASN A 525 -8.67 9.45 -8.26
CA ASN A 525 -9.02 8.29 -9.08
C ASN A 525 -9.97 7.37 -8.30
N ARG A 526 -10.85 6.68 -9.02
CA ARG A 526 -11.87 5.77 -8.48
C ARG A 526 -12.84 6.46 -7.52
N SER A 527 -13.06 7.75 -7.71
CA SER A 527 -14.10 8.50 -6.99
C SER A 527 -15.46 8.14 -7.58
N ILE A 528 -16.40 7.77 -6.70
CA ILE A 528 -17.77 7.42 -7.07
C ILE A 528 -18.71 8.13 -6.10
N CYS A 529 -19.49 9.06 -6.62
CA CYS A 529 -20.51 9.75 -5.83
C CYS A 529 -21.82 9.94 -6.59
N LEU A 530 -22.92 9.88 -5.83
CA LEU A 530 -24.30 10.03 -6.27
C LEU A 530 -24.98 11.17 -5.50
N TYR A 531 -25.46 12.17 -6.20
CA TYR A 531 -26.25 13.26 -5.65
C TYR A 531 -27.71 13.08 -6.06
N LYS A 532 -28.63 12.98 -5.10
CA LYS A 532 -30.07 12.95 -5.34
C LYS A 532 -30.66 14.31 -4.99
N ILE A 533 -31.24 14.99 -5.97
CA ILE A 533 -31.90 16.28 -5.78
C ILE A 533 -33.40 16.03 -5.89
N ILE A 534 -34.07 16.01 -4.74
CA ILE A 534 -35.47 15.60 -4.58
C ILE A 534 -36.26 16.66 -3.78
N PRO A 535 -36.31 17.92 -4.25
CA PRO A 535 -37.10 18.96 -3.63
C PRO A 535 -38.61 18.59 -3.65
N PRO A 536 -39.34 18.78 -2.55
CA PRO A 536 -40.75 18.44 -2.48
C PRO A 536 -41.57 19.42 -3.33
N ASN A 537 -42.46 18.90 -4.18
CA ASN A 537 -43.39 19.66 -5.03
C ASN A 537 -42.77 20.48 -6.18
N ALA A 538 -41.46 20.34 -6.45
CA ALA A 538 -40.85 20.94 -7.63
C ALA A 538 -41.45 20.32 -8.90
N GLN A 539 -41.74 21.16 -9.88
CA GLN A 539 -42.14 20.76 -11.23
C GLN A 539 -40.91 20.54 -12.11
N GLN A 540 -39.89 21.38 -11.93
CA GLN A 540 -38.63 21.26 -12.66
C GLN A 540 -37.46 21.54 -11.73
N VAL A 541 -36.31 20.97 -12.04
CA VAL A 541 -35.03 21.29 -11.38
C VAL A 541 -34.00 21.50 -12.47
N ALA A 542 -33.24 22.58 -12.38
CA ALA A 542 -32.10 22.84 -13.27
C ALA A 542 -30.79 22.73 -12.49
N ILE A 543 -29.74 22.23 -13.12
CA ILE A 543 -28.37 22.29 -12.63
C ILE A 543 -27.49 23.13 -13.56
N TYR A 544 -26.62 23.93 -12.94
CA TYR A 544 -25.63 24.80 -13.57
C TYR A 544 -24.24 24.43 -13.05
N PHE A 545 -23.25 24.33 -13.93
CA PHE A 545 -21.85 24.13 -13.54
C PHE A 545 -21.10 25.46 -13.56
N THR A 546 -20.26 25.68 -12.55
CA THR A 546 -19.38 26.85 -12.41
C THR A 546 -17.92 26.51 -12.64
N LYS A 547 -17.56 25.23 -12.52
CA LYS A 547 -16.23 24.67 -12.78
C LYS A 547 -16.41 23.27 -13.37
N PHE A 548 -15.67 22.91 -14.41
CA PHE A 548 -15.72 21.56 -14.96
C PHE A 548 -14.41 21.18 -15.68
N LEU A 549 -13.53 20.49 -14.95
CA LEU A 549 -12.22 20.01 -15.40
C LEU A 549 -12.07 18.54 -14.97
N THR A 550 -12.22 17.64 -15.93
CA THR A 550 -12.17 16.18 -15.72
C THR A 550 -11.41 15.53 -16.87
N GLU A 551 -10.87 14.33 -16.67
CA GLU A 551 -10.26 13.56 -17.77
C GLU A 551 -11.28 13.34 -18.90
N ALA A 552 -10.93 13.83 -20.09
CA ALA A 552 -11.79 13.71 -21.27
C ALA A 552 -12.13 12.24 -21.57
N ASP A 553 -13.41 11.98 -21.84
CA ASP A 553 -13.98 10.68 -22.22
C ASP A 553 -13.91 9.54 -21.18
N HIS A 554 -13.22 9.75 -20.06
CA HIS A 554 -13.00 8.71 -19.03
C HIS A 554 -13.71 9.05 -17.72
N ASP A 555 -13.56 10.29 -17.25
CA ASP A 555 -14.12 10.74 -15.98
C ASP A 555 -15.38 11.55 -16.22
N LYS A 556 -16.51 11.03 -15.74
CA LYS A 556 -17.82 11.43 -16.25
C LYS A 556 -18.77 11.88 -15.17
N VAL A 557 -19.41 13.03 -15.40
CA VAL A 557 -20.61 13.47 -14.69
C VAL A 557 -21.82 13.14 -15.55
N LYS A 558 -22.71 12.30 -15.04
CA LYS A 558 -23.97 11.92 -15.70
C LYS A 558 -25.15 12.42 -14.90
N ILE A 559 -26.11 13.04 -15.58
CA ILE A 559 -27.29 13.65 -14.97
C ILE A 559 -28.51 12.92 -15.50
N PHE A 560 -29.34 12.43 -14.59
CA PHE A 560 -30.55 11.67 -14.92
C PHE A 560 -31.78 12.33 -14.31
N ASP A 561 -32.89 12.26 -15.04
CA ASP A 561 -34.20 12.53 -14.47
C ASP A 561 -34.54 11.42 -13.46
N TYR A 562 -34.86 11.80 -12.22
CA TYR A 562 -35.02 10.83 -11.14
C TYR A 562 -36.24 9.94 -11.33
N SER A 563 -37.32 10.49 -11.90
CA SER A 563 -38.61 9.81 -11.97
C SER A 563 -38.69 8.84 -13.15
N SER A 564 -38.13 9.21 -14.29
CA SER A 564 -38.10 8.40 -15.50
C SER A 564 -36.85 7.53 -15.63
N GLY A 565 -35.76 7.88 -14.95
CA GLY A 565 -34.44 7.25 -15.11
C GLY A 565 -33.75 7.62 -16.42
N GLN A 566 -34.29 8.58 -17.19
CA GLN A 566 -33.71 9.03 -18.45
C GLN A 566 -32.38 9.76 -18.21
N LEU A 567 -31.34 9.41 -18.98
CA LEU A 567 -30.10 10.21 -19.05
C LEU A 567 -30.40 11.54 -19.75
N LEU A 568 -30.23 12.65 -19.03
CA LEU A 568 -30.45 14.00 -19.53
C LEU A 568 -29.20 14.59 -20.16
N ALA A 569 -28.03 14.36 -19.55
CA ALA A 569 -26.74 14.82 -20.05
C ALA A 569 -25.58 13.97 -19.50
N GLU A 570 -24.48 13.95 -20.26
CA GLU A 570 -23.19 13.37 -19.87
C GLU A 570 -22.09 14.38 -20.24
N TYR A 571 -21.25 14.73 -19.27
CA TYR A 571 -20.15 15.68 -19.42
C TYR A 571 -18.83 15.05 -18.95
N SER A 572 -17.75 15.37 -19.67
CA SER A 572 -16.36 15.01 -19.38
C SER A 572 -15.43 16.00 -20.09
N GLY A 573 -14.17 16.10 -19.67
CA GLY A 573 -13.20 17.00 -20.27
C GLY A 573 -13.11 18.35 -19.59
N HIS A 574 -12.49 19.30 -20.29
CA HIS A 574 -12.14 20.62 -19.77
C HIS A 574 -13.05 21.68 -20.41
N TYR A 575 -13.75 22.42 -19.58
CA TYR A 575 -14.58 23.55 -20.00
C TYR A 575 -13.98 24.86 -19.50
N ASP A 576 -13.99 25.89 -20.34
CA ASP A 576 -13.61 27.25 -19.93
C ASP A 576 -14.58 27.72 -18.83
N PRO A 577 -14.11 28.29 -17.71
CA PRO A 577 -14.98 28.86 -16.68
C PRO A 577 -15.97 29.91 -17.22
N ASN A 578 -15.63 30.61 -18.30
CA ASN A 578 -16.51 31.58 -18.98
C ASN A 578 -17.47 30.92 -19.99
N SER A 579 -17.29 29.63 -20.26
CA SER A 579 -18.15 28.83 -21.13
C SER A 579 -18.36 27.42 -20.54
N PRO A 580 -19.01 27.31 -19.36
CA PRO A 580 -19.24 26.03 -18.70
C PRO A 580 -20.20 25.13 -19.50
N PRO A 581 -20.34 23.84 -19.12
CA PRO A 581 -21.32 22.96 -19.72
C PRO A 581 -22.74 23.55 -19.69
N PRO A 582 -23.56 23.32 -20.73
CA PRO A 582 -24.93 23.81 -20.77
C PRO A 582 -25.76 23.37 -19.54
N PRO A 583 -26.64 24.23 -19.00
CA PRO A 583 -27.52 23.85 -17.91
C PRO A 583 -28.42 22.67 -18.27
N VAL A 584 -28.69 21.81 -17.31
CA VAL A 584 -29.49 20.59 -17.54
C VAL A 584 -30.78 20.66 -16.73
N LEU A 585 -31.91 20.55 -17.42
CA LEU A 585 -33.24 20.64 -16.83
C LEU A 585 -33.87 19.26 -16.67
N SER A 586 -34.29 18.92 -15.46
CA SER A 586 -35.16 17.78 -15.17
C SER A 586 -36.63 18.21 -15.20
N PRO A 587 -37.45 17.64 -16.11
CA PRO A 587 -38.86 17.97 -16.23
C PRO A 587 -39.74 17.31 -15.15
N SER A 588 -39.21 16.37 -14.36
CA SER A 588 -39.97 15.75 -13.26
C SER A 588 -39.79 16.47 -11.92
N GLY A 589 -39.01 17.55 -11.88
CA GLY A 589 -38.70 18.27 -10.65
C GLY A 589 -37.73 17.53 -9.72
N LYS A 590 -37.10 16.46 -10.21
CA LYS A 590 -36.18 15.62 -9.44
C LYS A 590 -35.09 15.08 -10.35
N MET A 591 -33.84 15.05 -9.88
CA MET A 591 -32.73 14.48 -10.64
C MET A 591 -31.78 13.70 -9.75
N TYR A 592 -31.00 12.81 -10.33
CA TYR A 592 -29.79 12.33 -9.69
C TYR A 592 -28.58 12.46 -10.61
N ILE A 593 -27.43 12.71 -9.99
CA ILE A 593 -26.19 13.04 -10.66
C ILE A 593 -25.12 12.09 -10.16
N THR A 594 -24.38 11.46 -11.07
CA THR A 594 -23.27 10.58 -10.72
C THR A 594 -21.96 11.15 -11.24
N PHE A 595 -20.93 11.17 -10.41
CA PHE A 595 -19.54 11.34 -10.86
C PHE A 595 -18.79 10.04 -10.66
N ASN A 596 -18.10 9.59 -11.70
CA ASN A 596 -17.24 8.40 -11.68
C ASN A 596 -15.92 8.73 -12.35
N SER A 597 -14.80 8.53 -11.64
CA SER A 597 -13.46 8.57 -12.21
C SER A 597 -12.83 7.18 -12.34
N ASN A 598 -11.95 7.02 -13.32
CA ASN A 598 -11.23 5.78 -13.59
C ASN A 598 -10.02 5.61 -12.63
N ASN A 599 -9.02 4.80 -13.00
CA ASN A 599 -7.81 4.57 -12.19
C ASN A 599 -6.59 5.46 -12.54
N THR A 600 -6.68 6.38 -13.50
CA THR A 600 -5.54 7.15 -14.05
C THR A 600 -5.92 8.58 -14.36
N ILE A 601 -4.97 9.52 -14.30
CA ILE A 601 -5.20 10.95 -14.64
C ILE A 601 -6.21 11.62 -13.69
N ARG A 602 -5.83 12.80 -13.18
CA ARG A 602 -6.64 13.58 -12.23
C ARG A 602 -6.62 15.01 -12.69
N ASP A 603 -7.65 15.75 -12.32
CA ASP A 603 -7.74 17.17 -12.60
C ASP A 603 -8.52 17.90 -11.49
N ASP A 604 -8.77 19.17 -11.71
CA ASP A 604 -9.32 20.17 -10.81
C ASP A 604 -10.77 19.91 -10.36
N GLY A 605 -11.50 19.01 -11.03
CA GLY A 605 -12.84 18.59 -10.64
C GLY A 605 -13.95 19.50 -11.16
N TRP A 606 -15.11 19.43 -10.50
CA TRP A 606 -16.30 20.15 -10.94
C TRP A 606 -17.12 20.69 -9.77
N GLU A 607 -17.73 21.84 -10.00
CA GLU A 607 -18.60 22.52 -9.06
C GLU A 607 -19.84 23.02 -9.78
N GLY A 608 -20.97 23.02 -9.09
CA GLY A 608 -22.23 23.50 -9.61
C GLY A 608 -23.27 23.78 -8.54
N TYR A 609 -24.41 24.29 -8.98
CA TYR A 609 -25.57 24.56 -8.13
C TYR A 609 -26.85 24.17 -8.85
N TYR A 610 -27.89 23.88 -8.09
CA TYR A 610 -29.21 23.55 -8.63
C TYR A 610 -30.28 24.49 -8.09
N GLU A 611 -31.35 24.65 -8.87
CA GLU A 611 -32.52 25.46 -8.56
C GLU A 611 -33.80 24.72 -8.95
N SER A 612 -34.86 24.90 -8.17
CA SER A 612 -36.15 24.21 -8.35
C SER A 612 -37.27 25.19 -8.68
N TYR A 613 -38.17 24.78 -9.57
CA TYR A 613 -39.31 25.58 -10.05
C TYR A 613 -40.64 24.97 -9.61
N PHE A 614 -41.59 25.80 -9.14
CA PHE A 614 -42.87 25.35 -8.53
C PHE A 614 -44.11 25.85 -9.30
N VAL A 615 -45.25 25.12 -9.20
CA VAL A 615 -46.53 25.52 -9.80
C VAL A 615 -47.02 26.84 -9.19
N GLY A 616 -47.43 27.79 -10.03
CA GLY A 616 -47.96 29.09 -9.58
C GLY A 616 -46.89 30.16 -9.39
N GLN A 617 -45.61 29.81 -9.51
CA GLN A 617 -44.54 30.77 -9.73
C GLN A 617 -44.55 31.15 -11.21
N LYS A 618 -45.57 31.93 -11.60
CA LYS A 618 -45.57 32.68 -12.84
C LYS A 618 -44.65 33.89 -12.62
N ASP A 619 -43.36 33.64 -12.42
CA ASP A 619 -42.40 34.70 -12.65
C ASP A 619 -42.38 34.88 -14.17
N GLU A 620 -43.12 35.88 -14.63
CA GLU A 620 -42.84 36.59 -15.88
C GLU A 620 -41.50 37.34 -15.77
N LEU A 621 -40.47 36.67 -15.24
CA LEU A 621 -39.08 36.91 -15.58
C LEU A 621 -38.76 35.88 -16.65
N GLU A 622 -39.18 36.18 -17.89
CA GLU A 622 -38.41 35.74 -19.04
C GLU A 622 -36.91 35.96 -18.70
N HIS A 623 -36.06 34.98 -19.00
CA HIS A 623 -34.69 34.78 -18.55
C HIS A 623 -33.70 35.90 -18.94
N HIS A 624 -34.01 37.15 -18.61
CA HIS A 624 -33.29 38.36 -18.97
C HIS A 624 -32.21 38.73 -17.97
N VAL A 625 -32.24 38.15 -16.76
CA VAL A 625 -31.32 38.44 -15.66
C VAL A 625 -30.94 37.15 -14.96
N ARG A 626 -29.63 36.87 -14.89
CA ARG A 626 -29.05 35.81 -14.06
C ARG A 626 -28.20 36.44 -12.96
N ILE A 627 -28.34 35.93 -11.73
CA ILE A 627 -27.60 36.39 -10.56
C ILE A 627 -26.84 35.20 -9.98
N PHE A 628 -25.52 35.24 -9.96
CA PHE A 628 -24.70 34.12 -9.47
C PHE A 628 -23.39 34.59 -8.81
N PRO A 629 -22.87 33.89 -7.80
CA PRO A 629 -23.56 32.83 -7.06
C PRO A 629 -24.73 33.42 -6.24
N ASN A 630 -25.78 32.63 -6.04
CA ASN A 630 -26.89 32.99 -5.16
C ASN A 630 -27.37 31.72 -4.46
N PRO A 631 -27.04 31.50 -3.17
CA PRO A 631 -26.52 32.48 -2.20
C PRO A 631 -25.07 32.95 -2.43
N ALA A 632 -24.71 34.14 -1.96
CA ALA A 632 -23.36 34.73 -2.09
C ALA A 632 -22.72 35.10 -0.76
N GLN A 633 -21.39 35.00 -0.68
CA GLN A 633 -20.58 35.48 0.46
C GLN A 633 -20.07 36.90 0.29
N ASN A 634 -19.40 37.21 -0.84
CA ASN A 634 -18.69 38.49 -1.02
C ASN A 634 -19.12 39.26 -2.27
N ILE A 635 -19.41 38.55 -3.34
CA ILE A 635 -19.66 39.11 -4.67
C ILE A 635 -20.84 38.35 -5.30
N ILE A 636 -21.66 39.08 -6.04
CA ILE A 636 -22.63 38.54 -7.00
C ILE A 636 -22.28 39.08 -8.40
N TRP A 637 -22.51 38.27 -9.41
CA TRP A 637 -22.43 38.58 -10.82
C TRP A 637 -23.83 38.64 -11.39
N ILE A 638 -24.06 39.61 -12.26
CA ILE A 638 -25.33 39.79 -12.94
C ILE A 638 -25.08 39.68 -14.44
N GLU A 639 -25.67 38.68 -15.07
CA GLU A 639 -25.64 38.51 -16.52
C GLU A 639 -27.02 38.86 -17.10
N LEU A 640 -27.03 39.75 -18.09
CA LEU A 640 -28.23 40.15 -18.83
C LEU A 640 -28.23 39.57 -20.24
N LEU A 641 -29.41 39.33 -20.83
CA LEU A 641 -29.53 38.96 -22.25
C LEU A 641 -28.94 40.04 -23.17
N ALA A 642 -28.43 39.63 -24.34
CA ALA A 642 -27.56 40.40 -25.24
C ALA A 642 -28.15 41.69 -25.88
N GLU A 643 -29.32 42.16 -25.43
CA GLU A 643 -30.00 43.35 -25.96
C GLU A 643 -30.41 44.35 -24.87
N LEU A 644 -30.09 44.12 -23.59
CA LEU A 644 -30.45 45.01 -22.48
C LEU A 644 -29.30 45.92 -22.05
N HIS A 645 -29.60 47.21 -21.82
CA HIS A 645 -28.65 48.22 -21.37
C HIS A 645 -28.97 48.69 -19.94
N PRO A 646 -28.31 48.11 -18.92
CA PRO A 646 -28.59 48.45 -17.54
C PRO A 646 -28.00 49.83 -17.19
N THR A 647 -28.83 50.70 -16.65
CA THR A 647 -28.44 52.07 -16.25
C THR A 647 -28.27 52.20 -14.74
N ARG A 648 -29.02 51.40 -13.96
CA ARG A 648 -29.02 51.50 -12.50
C ARG A 648 -29.32 50.16 -11.85
N LEU A 649 -28.60 49.86 -10.78
CA LEU A 649 -28.80 48.71 -9.91
C LEU A 649 -29.06 49.20 -8.49
N THR A 650 -30.10 48.67 -7.83
CA THR A 650 -30.40 48.98 -6.42
C THR A 650 -30.66 47.71 -5.65
N ILE A 651 -30.00 47.55 -4.50
CA ILE A 651 -30.25 46.46 -3.57
C ILE A 651 -31.10 47.00 -2.42
N LEU A 652 -32.22 46.34 -2.16
CA LEU A 652 -33.17 46.66 -1.11
C LEU A 652 -33.10 45.60 -0.01
N ASN A 653 -33.20 46.00 1.25
CA ASN A 653 -33.42 45.07 2.35
C ASN A 653 -34.88 44.58 2.41
N ALA A 654 -35.17 43.65 3.33
CA ALA A 654 -36.49 43.04 3.47
C ALA A 654 -37.65 44.02 3.78
N ILE A 655 -37.35 45.25 4.22
CA ILE A 655 -38.36 46.30 4.46
C ILE A 655 -38.41 47.35 3.33
N GLY A 656 -37.72 47.11 2.22
CA GLY A 656 -37.74 47.98 1.03
C GLY A 656 -36.83 49.21 1.10
N GLN A 657 -35.87 49.26 2.03
CA GLN A 657 -34.87 50.33 2.07
C GLN A 657 -33.70 50.01 1.15
N ILE A 658 -33.23 50.99 0.38
CA ILE A 658 -32.03 50.86 -0.46
C ILE A 658 -30.81 50.77 0.47
N VAL A 659 -30.08 49.66 0.37
CA VAL A 659 -28.84 49.38 1.11
C VAL A 659 -27.59 49.44 0.24
N SER A 660 -27.75 49.35 -1.09
CA SER A 660 -26.67 49.55 -2.06
C SER A 660 -27.25 50.08 -3.36
N GLU A 661 -26.52 50.94 -4.04
CA GLU A 661 -26.88 51.52 -5.34
C GLU A 661 -25.64 51.65 -6.22
N VAL A 662 -25.75 51.20 -7.46
CA VAL A 662 -24.69 51.30 -8.47
C VAL A 662 -25.28 51.90 -9.73
N ILE A 663 -24.68 53.00 -10.21
CA ILE A 663 -24.98 53.61 -11.51
C ILE A 663 -23.97 53.08 -12.50
N LEU A 664 -24.44 52.48 -13.60
CA LEU A 664 -23.59 51.86 -14.60
C LEU A 664 -23.34 52.84 -15.74
N THR A 665 -22.07 53.04 -16.12
CA THR A 665 -21.68 53.92 -17.23
C THR A 665 -21.16 53.16 -18.45
N ASN A 666 -21.15 51.83 -18.38
CA ASN A 666 -20.54 50.93 -19.35
C ASN A 666 -21.30 49.59 -19.33
N ASN A 667 -21.45 48.98 -20.50
CA ASN A 667 -22.23 47.75 -20.72
C ASN A 667 -21.38 46.48 -20.64
N GLU A 668 -20.33 46.46 -19.81
CA GLU A 668 -19.52 45.25 -19.63
C GLU A 668 -20.36 44.21 -18.87
N GLN A 669 -20.40 42.99 -19.41
CA GLN A 669 -21.14 41.84 -18.88
C GLN A 669 -20.16 40.69 -18.62
N PRO A 670 -20.36 39.91 -17.53
CA PRO A 670 -21.33 40.11 -16.45
C PRO A 670 -20.95 41.26 -15.51
N ILE A 671 -21.94 41.87 -14.87
CA ILE A 671 -21.75 42.99 -13.92
C ILE A 671 -21.40 42.46 -12.54
N GLU A 672 -20.27 42.89 -11.99
CA GLU A 672 -19.83 42.55 -10.64
C GLU A 672 -20.45 43.50 -9.59
N ILE A 673 -21.06 42.94 -8.54
CA ILE A 673 -21.47 43.71 -7.34
C ILE A 673 -20.91 43.07 -6.07
N SER A 674 -20.23 43.88 -5.27
CA SER A 674 -19.83 43.49 -3.92
C SER A 674 -21.02 43.48 -2.95
N VAL A 675 -21.27 42.34 -2.31
CA VAL A 675 -22.24 42.15 -1.23
C VAL A 675 -21.57 41.89 0.13
N LYS A 676 -20.23 42.02 0.20
CA LYS A 676 -19.42 41.76 1.40
C LYS A 676 -19.87 42.53 2.63
N ASN A 677 -20.34 43.77 2.46
CA ASN A 677 -20.74 44.65 3.55
C ASN A 677 -22.22 44.48 3.95
N LEU A 678 -22.97 43.63 3.25
CA LEU A 678 -24.35 43.31 3.62
C LEU A 678 -24.35 42.29 4.77
N GLN A 679 -25.28 42.47 5.70
CA GLN A 679 -25.52 41.46 6.74
C GLN A 679 -26.13 40.20 6.12
N ASN A 680 -25.97 39.08 6.80
CA ASN A 680 -26.61 37.84 6.36
C ASN A 680 -28.13 37.99 6.36
N GLY A 681 -28.77 37.67 5.24
CA GLY A 681 -30.18 37.92 5.05
C GLY A 681 -30.62 37.93 3.59
N PHE A 682 -31.89 38.27 3.42
CA PHE A 682 -32.58 38.35 2.15
C PHE A 682 -32.60 39.78 1.64
N TYR A 683 -32.30 39.96 0.36
CA TYR A 683 -32.32 41.24 -0.34
C TYR A 683 -33.01 41.13 -1.70
N ILE A 684 -33.57 42.25 -2.16
CA ILE A 684 -34.15 42.38 -3.50
C ILE A 684 -33.22 43.25 -4.33
N LEU A 685 -32.75 42.72 -5.46
CA LEU A 685 -32.05 43.46 -6.49
C LEU A 685 -33.06 44.03 -7.48
N ASN A 686 -32.99 45.32 -7.75
CA ASN A 686 -33.71 45.98 -8.82
C ASN A 686 -32.72 46.46 -9.88
N ILE A 687 -32.98 46.12 -11.13
CA ILE A 687 -32.17 46.46 -12.29
C ILE A 687 -33.02 47.31 -13.23
N GLN A 688 -32.61 48.56 -13.44
CA GLN A 688 -33.20 49.43 -14.45
C GLN A 688 -32.44 49.26 -15.76
N CYS A 689 -33.14 48.86 -16.82
CA CYS A 689 -32.61 48.79 -18.18
C CYS A 689 -33.49 49.67 -19.07
N ASP A 690 -32.97 50.81 -19.55
CA ASP A 690 -33.76 51.79 -20.31
C ASP A 690 -35.13 52.08 -19.65
N ASP A 691 -36.25 51.77 -20.33
CA ASP A 691 -37.63 51.95 -19.87
C ASP A 691 -38.19 50.73 -19.09
N GLN A 692 -37.39 49.68 -18.88
CA GLN A 692 -37.79 48.44 -18.22
C GLN A 692 -37.09 48.27 -16.86
N GLN A 693 -37.79 47.60 -15.94
CA GLN A 693 -37.25 47.27 -14.62
C GLN A 693 -37.37 45.77 -14.38
N PHE A 694 -36.25 45.15 -14.03
CA PHE A 694 -36.17 43.75 -13.63
C PHE A 694 -35.90 43.66 -12.14
N THR A 695 -36.39 42.59 -11.52
CA THR A 695 -36.14 42.32 -10.11
C THR A 695 -35.54 40.93 -9.94
N GLY A 696 -34.65 40.79 -8.98
CA GLY A 696 -33.99 39.55 -8.65
C GLY A 696 -33.80 39.40 -7.15
N LYS A 697 -33.63 38.16 -6.70
CA LYS A 697 -33.46 37.84 -5.28
C LYS A 697 -31.99 37.63 -4.98
N ILE A 698 -31.49 38.18 -3.87
CA ILE A 698 -30.14 37.92 -3.35
C ILE A 698 -30.25 37.31 -1.96
N LEU A 699 -29.56 36.19 -1.74
CA LEU A 699 -29.37 35.55 -0.43
C LEU A 699 -27.92 35.74 0.02
N LYS A 700 -27.72 36.51 1.09
CA LYS A 700 -26.41 36.71 1.75
C LYS A 700 -26.30 35.78 2.95
N TYR A 701 -25.22 35.03 3.06
CA TYR A 701 -24.93 34.15 4.21
C TYR A 701 -23.49 34.26 4.68
#